data_AF-A0A498G2S1-F1
#
_entry.id   AF-A0A498G2S1-F1
#
_cell.length_a   1.000
_cell.length_b   1.000
_cell.length_c   1.000
_cell.angle_alpha   90.00
_cell.angle_beta   90.00
_cell.angle_gamma   90.00
#
_symmetry.space_group_name_H-M   'P 1'
#
loop_
_entity.id
_entity.type
_entity.pdbx_description
1 polymer ?
#
loop_
_entity_poly.entity_id
_entity_poly.type
_entity_poly.pdbx_seq_one_letter_code
_entity_poly.pdbx_strand_id
1 'polypeptide(L)'
;MSDEEKAERHRSDTPNEVGGSIHDSQTAGQRHGTDRMGQIDLKDPAHTYNVSIRAATSLKDCAENLTDSLNHLSGRFYSIEGEYLGQNEYEYKRMLAHGITYPNGFEIAGRQKPFLVCNVDELANFITVPSIDSLPKASRAGTGGTPKAQSPLTSPNEEVFREFSHGMTIGRAVTAIRDPDLPPSDISAIQSKNEWWDQLNQRHAIGLSASDLTHHYIRAATTGSGKTVATLNDILSTYANLNGPTVVVDPKGGDMCENYLRCHRTLFGDLDDVEYIKIPEEDGMVPGIPFFDLRPLVEAGGRERATAVQNIVDHYFQVLYFALGKDTVDQAFVANEILTNLIKACFDPVYGSDHFSIGELLETAQNFQEHGAKVGSNNNDGMDDEALIAQALPKVSDDQVESILMSHLQKDQRQFMNTTDAVLNRIRKLKERDFIWDMLSFDVDDEHWDHETGWYDREKVPMLDLKSVLNSDKVILIDTGDIHGESSKMFTVLFLSHLWTSVRSIWTPDDDDYIANVIIEESADVARTEIVYEDLLPKGREFNLSLGLIMQYPEQVLGDDPRGNRRSYKEILNNINTKIIGNIATDDMLAESLFHEDLDSDEIKDRIAGLRRGEWVVQLPSTGFHEQKPEILTLKPLPIPPGHDEGPFQVRSQSEMVRRRSRTRHCVSRDHDAIDVDSATDRSRAPSPEEQEVKDEDEDDIEGEGLSHKHLSYLELVFDALTDGVDGYTLGKSMKSLPFSEASDDLEAKGYLEKEYLGNRQVYYRPTKKAEATVDRTFSPTDGGEKGNESLTHRIGVRLATTYYEQQGYDVHMYHSPDGDSNVYDVYATPTKESPDDRRKVVEVETSPEKRGHVEGDYDKLAEAYGDGVWVAENQKGVRRLVKSLSEKLESNPPQDGSLATINEHLDSDGAHELLSITDLRDEVEQ
;
A
#
# COMPACT_ATOMS: atom_id res chain seq x y z
N MET A 1 54.28 -17.73 -34.62
CA MET A 1 55.55 -17.22 -34.09
C MET A 1 56.66 -18.16 -34.48
N SER A 2 57.78 -17.64 -34.98
CA SER A 2 58.96 -18.45 -35.29
C SER A 2 59.64 -18.92 -33.99
N ASP A 3 60.46 -19.96 -34.08
CA ASP A 3 61.21 -20.47 -32.90
C ASP A 3 62.21 -19.42 -32.36
N GLU A 4 62.63 -18.46 -33.18
CA GLU A 4 63.44 -17.31 -32.76
C GLU A 4 62.62 -16.28 -31.95
N GLU A 5 61.36 -16.00 -32.32
CA GLU A 5 60.48 -15.11 -31.52
C GLU A 5 60.13 -15.72 -30.16
N LYS A 6 60.00 -17.06 -30.07
CA LYS A 6 59.83 -17.75 -28.79
C LYS A 6 61.11 -17.63 -27.95
N ALA A 7 62.28 -17.79 -28.55
CA ALA A 7 63.56 -17.71 -27.84
C ALA A 7 63.87 -16.28 -27.32
N GLU A 8 63.47 -15.22 -28.02
CA GLU A 8 63.67 -13.84 -27.59
C GLU A 8 62.71 -13.39 -26.48
N ARG A 9 61.46 -13.89 -26.45
CA ARG A 9 60.54 -13.65 -25.33
C ARG A 9 60.97 -14.31 -24.01
N HIS A 10 61.88 -15.28 -24.05
CA HIS A 10 62.44 -15.93 -22.87
C HIS A 10 63.69 -15.23 -22.29
N ARG A 11 64.12 -14.07 -22.84
CA ARG A 11 65.18 -13.23 -22.27
C ARG A 11 64.63 -11.88 -21.77
N SER A 12 63.86 -11.93 -20.70
CA SER A 12 63.69 -10.78 -19.80
C SER A 12 64.00 -11.25 -18.38
N ASP A 13 65.07 -10.68 -17.83
CA ASP A 13 65.59 -10.81 -16.46
C ASP A 13 64.81 -11.76 -15.54
N THR A 14 65.17 -13.04 -15.58
CA THR A 14 64.90 -13.94 -14.47
C THR A 14 65.79 -13.49 -13.31
N PRO A 15 65.24 -13.13 -12.14
CA PRO A 15 66.06 -12.88 -10.96
C PRO A 15 66.96 -14.10 -10.72
N ASN A 16 68.25 -13.87 -10.51
CA ASN A 16 69.24 -14.90 -10.14
C ASN A 16 69.01 -15.48 -8.72
N GLU A 17 67.78 -15.48 -8.22
CA GLU A 17 67.41 -15.89 -6.87
C GLU A 17 66.18 -16.80 -6.87
N VAL A 18 66.33 -18.00 -7.43
CA VAL A 18 65.64 -19.18 -6.87
C VAL A 18 66.71 -20.20 -6.58
N GLY A 19 67.28 -20.04 -5.39
CA GLY A 19 68.43 -20.78 -4.88
C GLY A 19 68.95 -20.01 -3.69
N GLY A 20 68.44 -20.33 -2.50
CA GLY A 20 68.83 -19.66 -1.26
C GLY A 20 70.36 -19.60 -1.12
N SER A 21 70.88 -18.41 -0.86
CA SER A 21 72.25 -18.27 -0.38
C SER A 21 72.33 -18.92 1.01
N ILE A 22 73.02 -20.04 1.14
CA ILE A 22 73.52 -20.48 2.44
C ILE A 22 74.57 -19.44 2.85
N HIS A 23 74.22 -18.58 3.80
CA HIS A 23 75.17 -17.68 4.43
C HIS A 23 76.01 -18.48 5.43
N ASP A 24 77.11 -19.06 4.97
CA ASP A 24 78.18 -19.48 5.87
C ASP A 24 78.99 -18.21 6.23
N SER A 25 79.10 -17.95 7.53
CA SER A 25 79.43 -16.63 8.10
C SER A 25 80.90 -16.19 7.96
N GLN A 26 81.70 -16.79 7.07
CA GLN A 26 83.10 -16.39 6.88
C GLN A 26 83.54 -16.57 5.42
N THR A 27 84.01 -15.47 4.83
CA THR A 27 84.70 -15.29 3.53
C THR A 27 83.87 -14.93 2.29
N ALA A 28 84.42 -13.96 1.55
CA ALA A 28 83.79 -13.24 0.45
C ALA A 28 83.81 -14.01 -0.89
N GLY A 29 82.64 -14.09 -1.56
CA GLY A 29 82.51 -14.46 -2.98
C GLY A 29 81.31 -15.39 -3.29
N GLN A 30 80.40 -14.95 -4.17
CA GLN A 30 79.32 -15.80 -4.74
C GLN A 30 79.92 -16.93 -5.61
N ARG A 31 79.44 -18.18 -5.42
CA ARG A 31 79.56 -19.26 -6.41
C ARG A 31 78.17 -19.58 -6.98
N HIS A 32 78.07 -19.65 -8.31
CA HIS A 32 76.89 -20.20 -9.00
C HIS A 32 76.91 -21.74 -9.03
N GLY A 33 75.73 -22.34 -8.86
CA GLY A 33 75.38 -23.66 -9.39
C GLY A 33 75.28 -24.78 -8.36
N THR A 34 74.07 -25.08 -7.88
CA THR A 34 73.72 -26.40 -7.36
C THR A 34 73.68 -27.41 -8.52
N ASP A 35 74.31 -28.58 -8.34
CA ASP A 35 74.20 -29.72 -9.27
C ASP A 35 72.72 -30.14 -9.41
N ARG A 36 72.33 -30.80 -10.51
CA ARG A 36 70.94 -31.21 -10.76
C ARG A 36 70.39 -32.09 -9.63
N MET A 37 71.24 -32.89 -8.98
CA MET A 37 70.88 -33.62 -7.77
C MET A 37 70.57 -32.69 -6.60
N GLY A 38 71.37 -31.63 -6.38
CA GLY A 38 71.10 -30.62 -5.35
C GLY A 38 69.82 -29.82 -5.60
N GLN A 39 69.42 -29.61 -6.86
CA GLN A 39 68.14 -28.98 -7.22
C GLN A 39 66.93 -29.92 -7.02
N ILE A 40 67.12 -31.22 -7.22
CA ILE A 40 66.09 -32.23 -6.92
C ILE A 40 65.93 -32.38 -5.41
N ASP A 41 67.03 -32.40 -4.64
CA ASP A 41 67.00 -32.44 -3.18
C ASP A 41 66.37 -31.17 -2.60
N LEU A 42 66.59 -30.00 -3.21
CA LEU A 42 65.90 -28.74 -2.87
C LEU A 42 64.38 -28.78 -3.10
N LYS A 43 63.89 -29.62 -4.01
CA LYS A 43 62.44 -29.83 -4.18
C LYS A 43 61.81 -30.68 -3.07
N ASP A 44 62.62 -31.25 -2.17
CA ASP A 44 62.20 -32.23 -1.16
C ASP A 44 61.28 -33.29 -1.75
N PRO A 45 61.84 -34.30 -2.45
CA PRO A 45 61.05 -35.28 -3.21
C PRO A 45 59.98 -36.01 -2.37
N ALA A 46 60.17 -36.08 -1.05
CA ALA A 46 59.21 -36.67 -0.12
C ALA A 46 57.90 -35.85 0.02
N HIS A 47 57.95 -34.55 -0.31
CA HIS A 47 56.84 -33.60 -0.21
C HIS A 47 56.57 -32.89 -1.55
N THR A 48 56.57 -33.67 -2.64
CA THR A 48 56.19 -33.21 -3.98
C THR A 48 54.82 -33.73 -4.40
N TYR A 49 54.09 -32.92 -5.15
CA TYR A 49 52.73 -33.19 -5.60
C TYR A 49 52.67 -33.20 -7.12
N ASN A 50 51.94 -34.17 -7.68
CA ASN A 50 51.56 -34.14 -9.09
C ASN A 50 50.34 -33.25 -9.25
N VAL A 51 50.46 -32.20 -10.04
CA VAL A 51 49.45 -31.17 -10.21
C VAL A 51 48.94 -31.18 -11.65
N SER A 52 47.63 -31.27 -11.82
CA SER A 52 46.94 -31.01 -13.09
C SER A 52 45.99 -29.84 -12.88
N ILE A 53 46.09 -28.82 -13.72
CA ILE A 53 45.28 -27.59 -13.61
C ILE A 53 44.23 -27.61 -14.72
N ARG A 54 42.97 -27.38 -14.35
CA ARG A 54 41.84 -27.21 -15.28
C ARG A 54 41.08 -25.96 -14.87
N ALA A 55 40.65 -25.19 -15.86
CA ALA A 55 39.82 -24.01 -15.65
C ALA A 55 38.66 -24.03 -16.65
N ALA A 56 37.49 -23.60 -16.19
CA ALA A 56 36.32 -23.41 -17.02
C ALA A 56 35.80 -21.98 -16.82
N THR A 57 35.41 -21.34 -17.91
CA THR A 57 34.86 -19.98 -17.90
C THR A 57 33.81 -19.85 -19.00
N SER A 58 32.82 -18.99 -18.78
CA SER A 58 31.80 -18.64 -19.78
C SER A 58 32.34 -17.68 -20.87
N LEU A 59 33.49 -17.05 -20.62
CA LEU A 59 34.12 -16.08 -21.53
C LEU A 59 35.25 -16.75 -22.33
N LYS A 60 35.08 -16.85 -23.64
CA LYS A 60 36.05 -17.48 -24.54
C LYS A 60 37.45 -16.84 -24.45
N ASP A 61 37.53 -15.51 -24.50
CA ASP A 61 38.81 -14.79 -24.49
C ASP A 61 39.57 -15.00 -23.17
N CYS A 62 38.87 -15.19 -22.06
CA CYS A 62 39.48 -15.51 -20.77
C CYS A 62 40.09 -16.91 -20.78
N ALA A 63 39.41 -17.89 -21.38
CA ALA A 63 39.92 -19.26 -21.51
C ALA A 63 41.18 -19.33 -22.39
N GLU A 64 41.20 -18.58 -23.49
CA GLU A 64 42.34 -18.56 -24.42
C GLU A 64 43.57 -17.86 -23.82
N ASN A 65 43.38 -16.81 -23.00
CA ASN A 65 44.46 -16.00 -22.42
C ASN A 65 44.97 -16.51 -21.05
N LEU A 66 44.36 -17.55 -20.47
CA LEU A 66 44.73 -18.05 -19.14
C LEU A 66 46.17 -18.57 -19.07
N THR A 67 46.62 -19.27 -20.11
CA THR A 67 48.00 -19.78 -20.22
C THR A 67 49.01 -18.64 -20.14
N ASP A 68 48.72 -17.52 -20.80
CA ASP A 68 49.62 -16.37 -20.83
C ASP A 68 49.80 -15.73 -19.46
N SER A 69 48.76 -15.76 -18.64
CA SER A 69 48.81 -15.28 -17.26
C SER A 69 49.71 -16.15 -16.38
N LEU A 70 49.80 -17.45 -16.66
CA LEU A 70 50.62 -18.40 -15.91
C LEU A 70 52.03 -18.60 -16.49
N ASN A 71 52.34 -18.03 -17.66
CA ASN A 71 53.63 -18.20 -18.33
C ASN A 71 54.83 -17.79 -17.46
N HIS A 72 54.66 -16.79 -16.58
CA HIS A 72 55.72 -16.33 -15.67
C HIS A 72 56.19 -17.41 -14.69
N LEU A 73 55.39 -18.46 -14.45
CA LEU A 73 55.76 -19.60 -13.61
C LEU A 73 56.57 -20.66 -14.36
N SER A 74 56.71 -20.53 -15.69
CA SER A 74 57.56 -21.41 -16.50
C SER A 74 59.04 -21.21 -16.16
N GLY A 75 59.74 -22.31 -15.90
CA GLY A 75 61.14 -22.30 -15.50
C GLY A 75 62.07 -22.92 -16.53
N ARG A 76 63.34 -23.07 -16.16
CA ARG A 76 64.38 -23.66 -17.02
C ARG A 76 64.14 -25.14 -17.37
N PHE A 77 63.31 -25.86 -16.59
CA PHE A 77 63.12 -27.30 -16.72
C PHE A 77 61.67 -27.75 -16.93
N TYR A 78 60.69 -26.84 -16.83
CA TYR A 78 59.29 -27.10 -17.13
C TYR A 78 58.68 -25.83 -17.74
N SER A 79 57.86 -26.01 -18.77
CA SER A 79 57.00 -24.97 -19.34
C SER A 79 55.55 -25.29 -19.00
N ILE A 80 54.76 -24.25 -18.77
CA ILE A 80 53.32 -24.38 -18.69
C ILE A 80 52.78 -24.19 -20.10
N GLU A 81 52.08 -25.20 -20.59
CA GLU A 81 51.40 -25.17 -21.88
C GLU A 81 49.93 -25.47 -21.61
N GLY A 82 49.04 -24.61 -22.10
CA GLY A 82 47.60 -24.78 -21.99
C GLY A 82 46.97 -25.14 -23.34
N GLU A 83 45.95 -25.96 -23.30
CA GLU A 83 45.16 -26.36 -24.47
C GLU A 83 43.71 -25.89 -24.27
N TYR A 84 43.21 -25.06 -25.17
CA TYR A 84 41.81 -24.63 -25.16
C TYR A 84 40.94 -25.72 -25.78
N LEU A 85 40.13 -26.39 -24.96
CA LEU A 85 39.31 -27.53 -25.37
C LEU A 85 37.89 -27.17 -25.82
N GLY A 86 37.53 -25.88 -25.79
CA GLY A 86 36.15 -25.43 -26.06
C GLY A 86 35.12 -26.00 -25.08
N GLN A 87 33.89 -26.23 -25.55
CA GLN A 87 32.85 -26.91 -24.77
C GLN A 87 33.09 -28.42 -24.79
N ASN A 88 33.73 -28.94 -23.73
CA ASN A 88 34.01 -30.36 -23.57
C ASN A 88 33.41 -30.89 -22.25
N GLU A 89 32.23 -31.50 -22.36
CA GLU A 89 31.46 -31.99 -21.20
C GLU A 89 32.22 -33.06 -20.40
N TYR A 90 33.02 -33.90 -21.08
CA TYR A 90 33.79 -34.95 -20.44
C TYR A 90 34.91 -34.39 -19.56
N GLU A 91 35.71 -33.46 -20.08
CA GLU A 91 36.77 -32.82 -19.29
C GLU A 91 36.20 -31.86 -18.22
N TYR A 92 35.04 -31.25 -18.45
CA TYR A 92 34.33 -30.47 -17.42
C TYR A 92 33.86 -31.35 -16.26
N LYS A 93 33.23 -32.50 -16.53
CA LYS A 93 32.87 -33.49 -15.49
C LYS A 93 34.11 -34.01 -14.74
N ARG A 94 35.21 -34.22 -15.46
CA ARG A 94 36.49 -34.65 -14.86
C ARG A 94 37.13 -33.58 -13.98
N MET A 95 36.99 -32.29 -14.35
CA MET A 95 37.39 -31.15 -13.52
C MET A 95 36.62 -31.15 -12.20
N LEU A 96 35.29 -31.28 -12.25
CA LEU A 96 34.43 -31.34 -11.05
C LEU A 96 34.76 -32.53 -10.15
N ALA A 97 35.21 -33.64 -10.73
CA ALA A 97 35.65 -34.83 -10.00
C ALA A 97 37.12 -34.78 -9.52
N HIS A 98 37.81 -33.63 -9.66
CA HIS A 98 39.22 -33.43 -9.31
C HIS A 98 40.17 -34.50 -9.90
N GLY A 99 39.89 -34.99 -11.10
CA GLY A 99 40.64 -36.09 -11.70
C GLY A 99 42.05 -35.68 -12.16
N ILE A 100 43.09 -36.41 -11.76
CA ILE A 100 44.46 -36.19 -12.25
C ILE A 100 44.58 -36.64 -13.72
N THR A 101 45.34 -35.88 -14.53
CA THR A 101 45.72 -36.31 -15.89
C THR A 101 46.96 -37.17 -15.84
N TYR A 102 46.80 -38.47 -16.12
CA TYR A 102 47.93 -39.36 -16.33
C TYR A 102 48.26 -39.48 -17.83
N PRO A 103 49.54 -39.57 -18.19
CA PRO A 103 49.97 -39.75 -19.56
C PRO A 103 49.47 -41.10 -20.10
N ASN A 104 48.98 -41.10 -21.34
CA ASN A 104 48.59 -42.33 -22.03
C ASN A 104 49.83 -43.13 -22.46
N GLY A 105 49.66 -44.41 -22.86
CA GLY A 105 50.77 -45.34 -23.13
C GLY A 105 51.86 -44.84 -24.09
N PHE A 106 51.52 -43.97 -25.06
CA PHE A 106 52.49 -43.33 -25.95
C PHE A 106 53.20 -42.12 -25.31
N GLU A 107 52.53 -41.37 -24.44
CA GLU A 107 53.06 -40.20 -23.72
C GLU A 107 53.98 -40.59 -22.56
N ILE A 108 53.83 -41.81 -22.02
CA ILE A 108 54.75 -42.37 -21.01
C ILE A 108 56.19 -42.48 -21.57
N ALA A 109 56.36 -42.71 -22.87
CA ALA A 109 57.67 -42.75 -23.52
C ALA A 109 58.25 -41.36 -23.86
N GLY A 110 57.42 -40.30 -23.81
CA GLY A 110 57.81 -38.92 -24.07
C GLY A 110 58.58 -38.28 -22.92
N ARG A 111 59.44 -37.30 -23.25
CA ARG A 111 60.22 -36.50 -22.27
C ARG A 111 59.38 -35.46 -21.52
N GLN A 112 58.25 -35.02 -22.09
CA GLN A 112 57.28 -34.12 -21.46
C GLN A 112 56.12 -34.93 -20.88
N LYS A 113 55.60 -34.51 -19.72
CA LYS A 113 54.47 -35.16 -19.03
C LYS A 113 53.33 -34.14 -18.86
N PRO A 114 52.05 -34.55 -19.00
CA PRO A 114 50.89 -33.65 -18.94
C PRO A 114 50.47 -33.35 -17.48
N PHE A 115 51.43 -33.25 -16.58
CA PHE A 115 51.25 -32.86 -15.19
C PHE A 115 52.53 -32.20 -14.67
N LEU A 116 52.36 -31.25 -13.76
CA LEU A 116 53.47 -30.57 -13.09
C LEU A 116 53.87 -31.34 -11.83
N VAL A 117 55.15 -31.33 -11.48
CA VAL A 117 55.64 -31.84 -10.20
C VAL A 117 56.13 -30.66 -9.39
N CYS A 118 55.33 -30.27 -8.41
CA CYS A 118 55.53 -29.07 -7.59
C CYS A 118 55.89 -29.47 -6.16
N ASN A 119 56.88 -28.79 -5.58
CA ASN A 119 57.04 -28.78 -4.11
C ASN A 119 56.00 -27.83 -3.48
N VAL A 120 55.98 -27.73 -2.15
CA VAL A 120 55.01 -26.88 -1.42
C VAL A 120 55.09 -25.41 -1.85
N ASP A 121 56.29 -24.86 -2.02
CA ASP A 121 56.49 -23.44 -2.38
C ASP A 121 56.07 -23.15 -3.83
N GLU A 122 56.35 -24.06 -4.77
CA GLU A 122 55.92 -23.95 -6.17
C GLU A 122 54.41 -24.12 -6.29
N LEU A 123 53.82 -25.04 -5.51
CA LEU A 123 52.38 -25.26 -5.46
C LEU A 123 51.63 -24.01 -5.00
N ALA A 124 52.19 -23.23 -4.07
CA ALA A 124 51.62 -21.96 -3.60
C ALA A 124 51.38 -20.94 -4.71
N ASN A 125 52.13 -20.99 -5.82
CA ASN A 125 51.92 -20.09 -6.96
C ASN A 125 50.74 -20.50 -7.86
N PHE A 126 50.27 -21.74 -7.74
CA PHE A 126 49.07 -22.24 -8.42
C PHE A 126 47.84 -22.27 -7.51
N ILE A 127 48.04 -22.01 -6.21
CA ILE A 127 46.96 -21.78 -5.27
C ILE A 127 46.49 -20.34 -5.49
N THR A 128 45.21 -20.17 -5.84
CA THR A 128 44.57 -18.86 -5.79
C THR A 128 44.74 -18.30 -4.39
N VAL A 129 45.47 -17.18 -4.27
CA VAL A 129 45.62 -16.47 -2.99
C VAL A 129 44.20 -16.20 -2.47
N PRO A 130 43.86 -16.57 -1.22
CA PRO A 130 42.60 -16.14 -0.62
C PRO A 130 42.55 -14.61 -0.63
N SER A 131 41.35 -14.04 -0.52
CA SER A 131 41.06 -12.59 -0.60
C SER A 131 42.24 -11.65 -0.26
N ILE A 132 42.34 -10.56 -1.04
CA ILE A 132 43.33 -9.45 -1.00
C ILE A 132 43.68 -8.94 0.41
N ASP A 133 42.84 -9.28 1.38
CA ASP A 133 42.93 -9.00 2.81
C ASP A 133 44.16 -9.59 3.51
N SER A 134 44.79 -10.62 2.95
CA SER A 134 46.06 -11.15 3.47
C SER A 134 47.27 -10.22 3.21
N LEU A 135 47.12 -9.15 2.41
CA LEU A 135 48.21 -8.26 2.04
C LEU A 135 48.36 -7.04 2.97
N PRO A 136 49.60 -6.55 3.22
CA PRO A 136 49.87 -5.31 3.95
C PRO A 136 49.33 -4.05 3.24
N LYS A 137 49.01 -3.01 4.02
CA LYS A 137 48.31 -1.78 3.60
C LYS A 137 48.94 -1.04 2.41
N ALA A 138 50.27 -1.04 2.28
CA ALA A 138 50.98 -0.40 1.16
C ALA A 138 50.78 -1.14 -0.18
N SER A 139 50.58 -2.46 -0.13
CA SER A 139 50.33 -3.31 -1.30
C SER A 139 48.87 -3.30 -1.75
N ARG A 140 47.93 -2.93 -0.86
CA ARG A 140 46.50 -2.77 -1.19
C ARG A 140 46.22 -1.54 -2.07
N ALA A 141 46.95 -0.44 -1.87
CA ALA A 141 46.79 0.76 -2.69
C ALA A 141 47.33 0.60 -4.12
N GLY A 142 48.32 -0.27 -4.32
CA GLY A 142 48.92 -0.54 -5.65
C GLY A 142 48.15 -1.57 -6.50
N THR A 143 47.23 -2.33 -5.91
CA THR A 143 46.48 -3.40 -6.56
C THR A 143 45.10 -2.98 -7.07
N GLY A 144 44.65 -1.76 -6.76
CA GLY A 144 43.40 -1.18 -7.29
C GLY A 144 42.11 -1.73 -6.66
N GLY A 145 42.18 -2.53 -5.59
CA GLY A 145 41.00 -3.09 -4.92
C GLY A 145 40.23 -2.09 -4.05
N THR A 146 38.89 -2.14 -4.07
CA THR A 146 37.99 -1.31 -3.25
C THR A 146 37.95 -1.77 -1.77
N PRO A 147 37.69 -0.87 -0.79
CA PRO A 147 37.61 -1.22 0.63
C PRO A 147 36.54 -2.29 0.98
N LYS A 148 36.78 -3.12 2.02
CA LYS A 148 35.85 -4.14 2.56
C LYS A 148 34.44 -3.60 2.86
N ALA A 149 34.35 -2.35 3.34
CA ALA A 149 33.08 -1.65 3.61
C ALA A 149 32.23 -1.40 2.34
N GLN A 150 32.83 -1.46 1.16
CA GLN A 150 32.17 -1.26 -0.13
C GLN A 150 31.98 -2.56 -0.92
N SER A 151 32.37 -3.72 -0.38
CA SER A 151 32.08 -5.01 -0.99
C SER A 151 30.77 -5.58 -0.42
N PRO A 152 29.93 -6.26 -1.22
CA PRO A 152 28.70 -6.87 -0.73
C PRO A 152 28.97 -7.76 0.48
N LEU A 153 28.07 -7.73 1.47
CA LEU A 153 28.21 -8.44 2.74
C LEU A 153 28.35 -9.96 2.57
N THR A 154 27.55 -10.55 1.68
CA THR A 154 27.61 -11.96 1.23
C THR A 154 27.03 -12.07 -0.18
N SER A 155 27.46 -13.08 -0.95
CA SER A 155 26.62 -13.59 -2.04
C SER A 155 25.64 -14.57 -1.39
N PRO A 156 24.33 -14.27 -1.35
CA PRO A 156 23.36 -15.09 -0.61
C PRO A 156 23.37 -16.54 -1.08
N ASN A 157 23.11 -17.47 -0.17
CA ASN A 157 22.93 -18.87 -0.53
C ASN A 157 21.64 -19.04 -1.35
N GLU A 158 21.57 -20.11 -2.17
CA GLU A 158 20.39 -20.37 -3.00
C GLU A 158 19.11 -20.59 -2.20
N GLU A 159 19.25 -21.05 -0.96
CA GLU A 159 18.15 -21.28 -0.04
C GLU A 159 17.44 -19.98 0.34
N VAL A 160 18.20 -18.90 0.56
CA VAL A 160 17.68 -17.57 0.89
C VAL A 160 16.91 -16.97 -0.27
N PHE A 161 17.41 -17.13 -1.50
CA PHE A 161 16.65 -16.71 -2.69
C PHE A 161 15.36 -17.52 -2.89
N ARG A 162 15.34 -18.79 -2.49
CA ARG A 162 14.13 -19.61 -2.61
C ARG A 162 13.09 -19.19 -1.59
N GLU A 163 13.53 -18.95 -0.37
CA GLU A 163 12.64 -18.61 0.74
C GLU A 163 12.08 -17.20 0.62
N PHE A 164 12.93 -16.21 0.39
CA PHE A 164 12.52 -14.81 0.26
C PHE A 164 12.23 -14.44 -1.20
N SER A 165 11.42 -15.26 -1.90
CA SER A 165 11.10 -15.05 -3.33
C SER A 165 9.71 -14.48 -3.60
N HIS A 166 8.85 -14.39 -2.59
CA HIS A 166 7.43 -14.06 -2.75
C HIS A 166 6.96 -13.06 -1.67
N GLY A 167 5.90 -12.30 -1.97
CA GLY A 167 5.31 -11.29 -1.09
C GLY A 167 5.86 -9.88 -1.28
N MET A 168 6.01 -9.12 -0.19
CA MET A 168 6.46 -7.72 -0.22
C MET A 168 7.92 -7.63 -0.64
N THR A 169 8.19 -7.10 -1.85
CA THR A 169 9.54 -7.06 -2.42
C THR A 169 10.31 -5.84 -1.95
N ILE A 170 11.35 -6.06 -1.14
CA ILE A 170 12.08 -4.99 -0.43
C ILE A 170 13.34 -4.50 -1.16
N GLY A 171 13.77 -5.19 -2.21
CA GLY A 171 14.95 -4.84 -2.99
C GLY A 171 15.56 -6.01 -3.76
N ARG A 172 16.74 -5.79 -4.35
CA ARG A 172 17.51 -6.82 -5.06
C ARG A 172 18.86 -7.06 -4.42
N ALA A 173 19.19 -8.31 -4.10
CA ALA A 173 20.46 -8.66 -3.49
C ALA A 173 21.64 -8.37 -4.43
N VAL A 174 22.71 -7.79 -3.88
CA VAL A 174 23.95 -7.54 -4.63
C VAL A 174 24.82 -8.80 -4.62
N THR A 175 24.89 -9.49 -5.75
CA THR A 175 25.55 -10.80 -5.89
C THR A 175 26.96 -10.76 -6.52
N ALA A 176 27.44 -9.59 -6.95
CA ALA A 176 28.75 -9.44 -7.59
C ALA A 176 29.58 -8.31 -6.98
N ILE A 177 30.91 -8.47 -7.01
CA ILE A 177 31.87 -7.43 -6.62
C ILE A 177 31.67 -6.22 -7.53
N ARG A 178 31.65 -5.02 -6.94
CA ARG A 178 31.41 -3.75 -7.63
C ARG A 178 32.44 -3.57 -8.75
N ASP A 179 31.94 -3.28 -9.95
CA ASP A 179 32.75 -2.71 -11.01
C ASP A 179 32.81 -1.18 -10.81
N PRO A 180 33.99 -0.60 -10.53
CA PRO A 180 34.14 0.85 -10.33
C PRO A 180 33.92 1.66 -11.61
N ASP A 181 34.01 1.04 -12.80
CA ASP A 181 33.81 1.71 -14.09
C ASP A 181 32.32 1.74 -14.51
N LEU A 182 31.47 0.96 -13.85
CA LEU A 182 30.02 1.03 -14.01
C LEU A 182 29.47 2.23 -13.20
N PRO A 183 28.77 3.19 -13.84
CA PRO A 183 28.10 4.26 -13.10
C PRO A 183 27.15 3.65 -12.05
N PRO A 184 26.89 4.36 -10.93
CA PRO A 184 25.87 3.94 -10.00
C PRO A 184 24.58 3.65 -10.79
N SER A 185 23.95 2.51 -10.54
CA SER A 185 22.59 2.30 -11.02
C SER A 185 21.71 3.32 -10.31
N ASP A 186 21.48 4.46 -10.95
CA ASP A 186 20.49 5.44 -10.51
C ASP A 186 19.15 4.72 -10.40
N ILE A 187 18.29 5.16 -9.48
CA ILE A 187 16.90 4.72 -9.46
C ILE A 187 16.27 5.28 -10.75
N SER A 188 16.33 4.50 -11.82
CA SER A 188 15.81 4.92 -13.12
C SER A 188 14.34 4.62 -13.17
N ALA A 189 13.55 5.59 -13.64
CA ALA A 189 12.20 5.31 -14.07
C ALA A 189 12.24 4.32 -15.22
N ILE A 190 11.40 3.30 -15.13
CA ILE A 190 11.23 2.27 -16.14
C ILE A 190 10.40 2.79 -17.31
N GLN A 191 10.66 2.25 -18.51
CA GLN A 191 10.01 2.72 -19.73
C GLN A 191 8.78 1.89 -20.13
N SER A 192 8.55 0.77 -19.46
CA SER A 192 7.40 -0.11 -19.68
C SER A 192 6.87 -0.65 -18.35
N LYS A 193 5.55 -0.85 -18.23
CA LYS A 193 4.93 -1.50 -17.07
C LYS A 193 5.48 -2.90 -16.83
N ASN A 194 5.73 -3.66 -17.90
CA ASN A 194 6.25 -5.03 -17.81
C ASN A 194 7.67 -5.09 -17.25
N GLU A 195 8.46 -4.03 -17.46
CA GLU A 195 9.81 -3.97 -16.90
C GLU A 195 9.76 -3.99 -15.37
N TRP A 196 8.76 -3.36 -14.73
CA TRP A 196 8.60 -3.42 -13.27
C TRP A 196 8.40 -4.85 -12.78
N TRP A 197 7.47 -5.57 -13.41
CA TRP A 197 7.17 -6.97 -13.10
C TRP A 197 8.37 -7.87 -13.32
N ASP A 198 9.15 -7.64 -14.38
CA ASP A 198 10.41 -8.36 -14.62
C ASP A 198 11.44 -8.09 -13.52
N GLN A 199 11.45 -6.90 -12.91
CA GLN A 199 12.34 -6.59 -11.78
C GLN A 199 11.92 -7.32 -10.50
N LEU A 200 10.61 -7.45 -10.25
CA LEU A 200 10.09 -8.20 -9.11
C LEU A 200 10.33 -9.71 -9.24
N ASN A 201 10.21 -10.24 -10.47
CA ASN A 201 10.38 -11.66 -10.76
C ASN A 201 11.83 -12.08 -10.99
N GLN A 202 12.80 -11.17 -10.82
CA GLN A 202 14.21 -11.52 -10.91
C GLN A 202 14.61 -12.45 -9.76
N ARG A 203 15.46 -13.42 -10.07
CA ARG A 203 16.03 -14.36 -9.08
C ARG A 203 16.63 -13.67 -7.84
N HIS A 204 17.20 -12.48 -8.01
CA HIS A 204 17.85 -11.75 -6.93
C HIS A 204 16.92 -10.76 -6.22
N ALA A 205 15.65 -10.67 -6.59
CA ALA A 205 14.65 -9.95 -5.83
C ALA A 205 14.40 -10.67 -4.51
N ILE A 206 14.23 -9.89 -3.44
CA ILE A 206 13.98 -10.38 -2.09
C ILE A 206 12.57 -9.94 -1.70
N GLY A 207 11.68 -10.92 -1.57
CA GLY A 207 10.29 -10.78 -1.14
C GLY A 207 10.09 -11.32 0.29
N LEU A 208 9.27 -10.63 1.08
CA LEU A 208 8.86 -11.08 2.41
C LEU A 208 7.42 -11.62 2.34
N SER A 209 7.24 -12.88 2.72
CA SER A 209 5.92 -13.51 2.80
C SER A 209 5.06 -12.89 3.92
N ALA A 210 3.76 -13.19 3.96
CA ALA A 210 2.90 -12.78 5.06
C ALA A 210 3.48 -13.22 6.42
N SER A 211 3.99 -14.46 6.51
CA SER A 211 4.62 -14.99 7.72
C SER A 211 5.86 -14.19 8.16
N ASP A 212 6.70 -13.76 7.21
CA ASP A 212 7.86 -12.91 7.48
C ASP A 212 7.45 -11.53 8.01
N LEU A 213 6.38 -10.96 7.45
CA LEU A 213 5.85 -9.65 7.81
C LEU A 213 5.21 -9.62 9.20
N THR A 214 4.68 -10.74 9.70
CA THR A 214 4.17 -10.81 11.10
C THR A 214 5.24 -10.51 12.15
N HIS A 215 6.52 -10.56 11.78
CA HIS A 215 7.65 -10.19 12.63
C HIS A 215 8.09 -8.74 12.51
N HIS A 216 7.27 -7.91 11.85
CA HIS A 216 7.44 -6.47 11.68
C HIS A 216 8.73 -6.09 10.95
N TYR A 217 8.81 -4.84 10.48
CA TYR A 217 10.01 -4.34 9.82
C TYR A 217 10.26 -2.87 10.12
N ILE A 218 11.55 -2.49 10.09
CA ILE A 218 11.98 -1.10 10.22
C ILE A 218 12.78 -0.70 8.98
N ARG A 219 12.44 0.44 8.39
CA ARG A 219 13.21 1.06 7.30
C ARG A 219 13.76 2.41 7.75
N ALA A 220 15.07 2.50 7.90
CA ALA A 220 15.73 3.71 8.38
C ALA A 220 16.80 4.20 7.40
N ALA A 221 16.65 5.43 6.92
CA ALA A 221 17.64 6.10 6.09
C ALA A 221 17.52 7.63 6.12
N THR A 222 18.60 8.33 5.79
CA THR A 222 18.58 9.79 5.64
C THR A 222 17.65 10.26 4.51
N THR A 223 17.17 11.50 4.59
CA THR A 223 16.35 12.14 3.55
C THR A 223 17.05 12.12 2.19
N GLY A 224 16.29 11.83 1.12
CA GLY A 224 16.84 11.69 -0.23
C GLY A 224 17.54 10.36 -0.51
N SER A 225 17.46 9.38 0.41
CA SER A 225 17.98 8.02 0.19
C SER A 225 17.00 7.09 -0.54
N GLY A 226 15.86 7.61 -1.02
CA GLY A 226 14.84 6.81 -1.73
C GLY A 226 13.86 6.06 -0.82
N LYS A 227 13.67 6.47 0.45
CA LYS A 227 12.71 5.84 1.37
C LYS A 227 11.30 5.81 0.80
N THR A 228 10.78 6.95 0.35
CA THR A 228 9.41 7.06 -0.19
C THR A 228 9.20 6.15 -1.40
N VAL A 229 10.14 6.12 -2.34
CA VAL A 229 10.08 5.22 -3.51
C VAL A 229 10.14 3.74 -3.08
N ALA A 230 10.95 3.42 -2.06
CA ALA A 230 10.99 2.07 -1.50
C ALA A 230 9.65 1.71 -0.82
N THR A 231 9.08 2.59 0.00
CA THR A 231 7.76 2.42 0.63
C THR A 231 6.67 2.22 -0.43
N LEU A 232 6.67 2.99 -1.52
CA LEU A 232 5.72 2.80 -2.62
C LEU A 232 5.83 1.41 -3.25
N ASN A 233 7.05 0.94 -3.53
CA ASN A 233 7.26 -0.42 -4.02
C ASN A 233 6.85 -1.49 -3.00
N ASP A 234 7.10 -1.26 -1.70
CA ASP A 234 6.66 -2.15 -0.61
C ASP A 234 5.12 -2.30 -0.67
N ILE A 235 4.37 -1.19 -0.74
CA ILE A 235 2.89 -1.23 -0.80
C ILE A 235 2.39 -1.90 -2.09
N LEU A 236 2.91 -1.50 -3.26
CA LEU A 236 2.47 -2.03 -4.56
C LEU A 236 2.76 -3.53 -4.69
N SER A 237 3.92 -3.99 -4.21
CA SER A 237 4.27 -5.42 -4.24
C SER A 237 3.53 -6.22 -3.19
N THR A 238 3.17 -5.63 -2.05
CA THR A 238 2.28 -6.27 -1.06
C THR A 238 0.91 -6.51 -1.67
N TYR A 239 0.27 -5.47 -2.21
CA TYR A 239 -1.03 -5.57 -2.87
C TYR A 239 -1.04 -6.57 -4.04
N ALA A 240 0.04 -6.65 -4.80
CA ALA A 240 0.15 -7.56 -5.93
C ALA A 240 0.30 -9.04 -5.55
N ASN A 241 0.81 -9.35 -4.35
CA ASN A 241 1.26 -10.71 -4.01
C ASN A 241 0.62 -11.30 -2.74
N LEU A 242 0.08 -10.48 -1.84
CA LEU A 242 -0.44 -10.91 -0.55
C LEU A 242 -1.90 -10.48 -0.40
N ASN A 243 -2.64 -11.21 0.43
CA ASN A 243 -4.02 -10.89 0.80
C ASN A 243 -4.02 -10.03 2.08
N GLY A 244 -5.12 -9.33 2.32
CA GLY A 244 -5.33 -8.47 3.48
C GLY A 244 -5.00 -7.00 3.24
N PRO A 245 -5.39 -6.12 4.17
CA PRO A 245 -5.32 -4.68 3.93
C PRO A 245 -3.91 -4.14 4.14
N THR A 246 -3.54 -3.13 3.35
CA THR A 246 -2.37 -2.30 3.63
C THR A 246 -2.79 -0.90 4.06
N VAL A 247 -2.51 -0.52 5.29
CA VAL A 247 -2.78 0.83 5.81
C VAL A 247 -1.49 1.63 5.87
N VAL A 248 -1.52 2.85 5.34
CA VAL A 248 -0.38 3.75 5.31
C VAL A 248 -0.74 5.03 6.06
N VAL A 249 0.04 5.41 7.06
CA VAL A 249 -0.08 6.70 7.74
C VAL A 249 1.07 7.60 7.29
N ASP A 250 0.76 8.65 6.52
CA ASP A 250 1.72 9.64 6.03
C ASP A 250 1.56 10.99 6.76
N PRO A 251 2.49 11.37 7.66
CA PRO A 251 2.48 12.66 8.32
C PRO A 251 3.24 13.75 7.57
N LYS A 252 3.85 13.46 6.41
CA LYS A 252 4.70 14.44 5.69
C LYS A 252 3.91 15.43 4.86
N GLY A 253 2.70 15.08 4.40
CA GLY A 253 1.92 15.90 3.48
C GLY A 253 2.61 16.12 2.14
N GLY A 254 3.29 15.09 1.63
CA GLY A 254 3.99 15.13 0.35
C GLY A 254 3.22 14.40 -0.76
N ASP A 255 3.87 14.23 -1.90
CA ASP A 255 3.25 13.60 -3.09
C ASP A 255 3.15 12.07 -2.99
N MET A 256 3.39 11.46 -1.82
CA MET A 256 3.44 10.01 -1.64
C MET A 256 2.09 9.36 -1.93
N CYS A 257 1.02 9.85 -1.31
CA CYS A 257 -0.33 9.32 -1.51
C CYS A 257 -0.78 9.48 -2.97
N GLU A 258 -0.52 10.65 -3.57
CA GLU A 258 -0.85 10.87 -4.98
C GLU A 258 -0.04 9.98 -5.92
N ASN A 259 1.26 9.82 -5.67
CA ASN A 259 2.10 8.94 -6.46
C ASN A 259 1.69 7.48 -6.32
N TYR A 260 1.25 7.05 -5.13
CA TYR A 260 0.66 5.73 -4.97
C TYR A 260 -0.58 5.55 -5.86
N LEU A 261 -1.54 6.48 -5.84
CA LEU A 261 -2.73 6.40 -6.68
C LEU A 261 -2.39 6.33 -8.17
N ARG A 262 -1.43 7.16 -8.63
CA ARG A 262 -0.97 7.10 -10.02
C ARG A 262 -0.36 5.73 -10.35
N CYS A 263 0.47 5.19 -9.45
CA CYS A 263 1.13 3.90 -9.67
C CYS A 263 0.14 2.73 -9.63
N HIS A 264 -0.76 2.71 -8.66
CA HIS A 264 -1.81 1.71 -8.51
C HIS A 264 -2.68 1.65 -9.76
N ARG A 265 -3.21 2.80 -10.20
CA ARG A 265 -3.99 2.89 -11.44
C ARG A 265 -3.19 2.43 -12.66
N THR A 266 -1.91 2.79 -12.72
CA THR A 266 -1.04 2.38 -13.83
C THR A 266 -0.83 0.87 -13.86
N LEU A 267 -0.68 0.22 -12.71
CA LEU A 267 -0.37 -1.21 -12.61
C LEU A 267 -1.61 -2.11 -12.63
N PHE A 268 -2.69 -1.69 -11.98
CA PHE A 268 -3.88 -2.53 -11.71
C PHE A 268 -5.14 -2.06 -12.43
N GLY A 269 -5.13 -0.87 -13.05
CA GLY A 269 -6.23 -0.38 -13.88
C GLY A 269 -7.14 0.62 -13.15
N ASP A 270 -7.63 0.29 -11.94
CA ASP A 270 -8.57 1.10 -11.14
C ASP A 270 -7.97 1.67 -9.84
N LEU A 271 -8.86 2.29 -9.05
CA LEU A 271 -8.66 2.71 -7.66
C LEU A 271 -9.83 2.24 -6.77
N ASP A 272 -10.55 1.18 -7.14
CA ASP A 272 -11.71 0.68 -6.37
C ASP A 272 -11.29 0.16 -5.00
N ASP A 273 -10.12 -0.47 -4.94
CA ASP A 273 -9.53 -1.03 -3.73
C ASP A 273 -8.64 -0.04 -2.95
N VAL A 274 -8.65 1.25 -3.31
CA VAL A 274 -7.86 2.28 -2.61
C VAL A 274 -8.76 3.28 -1.90
N GLU A 275 -8.63 3.43 -0.58
CA GLU A 275 -9.27 4.51 0.17
C GLU A 275 -8.22 5.60 0.48
N TYR A 276 -8.57 6.87 0.30
CA TYR A 276 -7.69 8.00 0.62
C TYR A 276 -8.41 8.93 1.60
N ILE A 277 -7.98 8.90 2.87
CA ILE A 277 -8.57 9.67 3.97
C ILE A 277 -7.58 10.76 4.39
N LYS A 278 -7.95 12.02 4.17
CA LYS A 278 -7.17 13.16 4.68
C LYS A 278 -7.66 13.58 6.07
N ILE A 279 -6.75 13.96 6.96
CA ILE A 279 -7.09 14.31 8.35
C ILE A 279 -6.66 15.75 8.68
N PRO A 280 -7.59 16.64 9.06
CA PRO A 280 -9.04 16.50 8.89
C PRO A 280 -9.42 16.53 7.41
N GLU A 281 -10.60 16.01 7.09
CA GLU A 281 -11.16 16.11 5.73
C GLU A 281 -11.75 17.51 5.49
N GLU A 282 -12.24 17.75 4.27
CA GLU A 282 -13.00 18.96 3.94
C GLU A 282 -14.13 19.23 4.95
N ASP A 283 -14.42 20.52 5.17
CA ASP A 283 -15.40 21.00 6.15
C ASP A 283 -15.17 20.54 7.60
N GLY A 284 -13.96 20.06 7.91
CA GLY A 284 -13.60 19.58 9.26
C GLY A 284 -14.14 18.20 9.59
N MET A 285 -14.58 17.43 8.59
CA MET A 285 -15.03 16.05 8.80
C MET A 285 -13.91 15.17 9.35
N VAL A 286 -14.28 14.21 10.20
CA VAL A 286 -13.35 13.28 10.86
C VAL A 286 -13.78 11.83 10.65
N PRO A 287 -12.85 10.87 10.60
CA PRO A 287 -13.22 9.45 10.55
C PRO A 287 -14.02 9.06 11.79
N GLY A 288 -15.16 8.38 11.59
CA GLY A 288 -15.94 7.83 12.70
C GLY A 288 -15.17 6.68 13.36
N ILE A 289 -14.69 6.90 14.58
CA ILE A 289 -13.94 5.92 15.39
C ILE A 289 -14.53 5.91 16.81
N PRO A 290 -15.26 4.85 17.21
CA PRO A 290 -15.88 4.76 18.53
C PRO A 290 -14.82 4.40 19.58
N PHE A 291 -14.14 5.42 20.11
CA PHE A 291 -13.01 5.23 21.02
C PHE A 291 -13.42 4.70 22.41
N PHE A 292 -14.53 5.22 22.95
CA PHE A 292 -15.04 4.88 24.28
C PHE A 292 -16.15 3.82 24.20
N ASP A 293 -15.90 2.71 23.49
CA ASP A 293 -16.86 1.63 23.33
C ASP A 293 -16.26 0.27 23.76
N LEU A 294 -16.90 -0.38 24.72
CA LEU A 294 -16.48 -1.68 25.26
C LEU A 294 -17.05 -2.86 24.48
N ARG A 295 -18.15 -2.68 23.75
CA ARG A 295 -18.91 -3.78 23.13
C ARG A 295 -18.03 -4.62 22.20
N PRO A 296 -17.14 -4.06 21.35
CA PRO A 296 -16.19 -4.86 20.58
C PRO A 296 -15.31 -5.80 21.43
N LEU A 297 -14.79 -5.33 22.56
CA LEU A 297 -13.87 -6.12 23.38
C LEU A 297 -14.60 -7.17 24.23
N VAL A 298 -15.80 -6.85 24.72
CA VAL A 298 -16.55 -7.67 25.67
C VAL A 298 -17.45 -8.67 24.95
N GLU A 299 -18.30 -8.19 24.03
CA GLU A 299 -19.28 -9.04 23.34
C GLU A 299 -18.62 -9.89 22.24
N ALA A 300 -17.86 -9.26 21.35
CA ALA A 300 -17.19 -9.98 20.24
C ALA A 300 -15.86 -10.63 20.69
N GLY A 301 -15.02 -9.88 21.38
CA GLY A 301 -13.71 -10.35 21.85
C GLY A 301 -13.74 -11.24 23.10
N GLY A 302 -14.89 -11.39 23.77
CA GLY A 302 -15.06 -12.24 24.94
C GLY A 302 -14.16 -11.87 26.13
N ARG A 303 -13.70 -10.63 26.23
CA ARG A 303 -12.80 -10.18 27.31
C ARG A 303 -13.56 -9.87 28.58
N GLU A 304 -12.86 -10.03 29.70
CA GLU A 304 -13.36 -9.54 30.97
C GLU A 304 -13.54 -8.02 30.93
N ARG A 305 -14.75 -7.54 31.28
CA ARG A 305 -15.11 -6.11 31.28
C ARG A 305 -14.09 -5.24 32.01
N ALA A 306 -13.64 -5.67 33.20
CA ALA A 306 -12.66 -4.92 33.99
C ALA A 306 -11.33 -4.72 33.23
N THR A 307 -10.90 -5.74 32.49
CA THR A 307 -9.71 -5.66 31.63
C THR A 307 -9.96 -4.78 30.41
N ALA A 308 -11.15 -4.85 29.79
CA ALA A 308 -11.51 -4.00 28.65
C ALA A 308 -11.52 -2.52 29.04
N VAL A 309 -12.15 -2.17 30.17
CA VAL A 309 -12.17 -0.81 30.74
C VAL A 309 -10.76 -0.30 30.99
N GLN A 310 -9.89 -1.12 31.59
CA GLN A 310 -8.51 -0.72 31.86
C GLN A 310 -7.73 -0.43 30.56
N ASN A 311 -7.95 -1.20 29.49
CA ASN A 311 -7.29 -0.93 28.20
C ASN A 311 -7.72 0.44 27.63
N ILE A 312 -9.02 0.77 27.67
CA ILE A 312 -9.50 2.08 27.19
C ILE A 312 -8.90 3.21 28.03
N VAL A 313 -8.84 3.04 29.35
CA VAL A 313 -8.17 4.00 30.25
C VAL A 313 -6.72 4.20 29.83
N ASP A 314 -5.96 3.11 29.69
CA ASP A 314 -4.52 3.16 29.38
C ASP A 314 -4.27 3.84 28.01
N HIS A 315 -5.07 3.52 26.99
CA HIS A 315 -5.01 4.16 25.68
C HIS A 315 -5.39 5.65 25.73
N TYR A 316 -6.40 6.02 26.52
CA TYR A 316 -6.78 7.42 26.69
C TYR A 316 -5.64 8.23 27.34
N PHE A 317 -4.93 7.65 28.30
CA PHE A 317 -3.74 8.29 28.87
C PHE A 317 -2.60 8.44 27.85
N GLN A 318 -2.45 7.54 26.87
CA GLN A 318 -1.50 7.76 25.76
C GLN A 318 -1.83 9.02 24.97
N VAL A 319 -3.11 9.25 24.65
CA VAL A 319 -3.56 10.47 23.96
C VAL A 319 -3.26 11.71 24.80
N LEU A 320 -3.48 11.64 26.12
CA LEU A 320 -3.12 12.72 27.05
C LEU A 320 -1.62 12.99 27.11
N TYR A 321 -0.76 11.98 26.99
CA TYR A 321 0.70 12.16 26.98
C TYR A 321 1.18 13.03 25.81
N PHE A 322 0.58 12.89 24.62
CA PHE A 322 0.87 13.78 23.48
C PHE A 322 0.27 15.18 23.67
N ALA A 323 -0.91 15.28 24.28
CA ALA A 323 -1.57 16.57 24.49
C ALA A 323 -0.88 17.45 25.55
N LEU A 324 -0.31 16.85 26.59
CA LEU A 324 0.14 17.53 27.82
C LEU A 324 1.61 17.28 28.18
N GLY A 325 2.25 16.27 27.58
CA GLY A 325 3.57 15.78 27.95
C GLY A 325 3.53 14.74 29.07
N LYS A 326 4.35 13.68 28.94
CA LYS A 326 4.40 12.54 29.88
C LYS A 326 4.64 12.96 31.34
N ASP A 327 5.65 13.78 31.58
CA ASP A 327 5.99 14.27 32.93
C ASP A 327 4.84 15.00 33.61
N THR A 328 4.10 15.83 32.86
CA THR A 328 2.95 16.60 33.37
C THR A 328 1.83 15.67 33.83
N VAL A 329 1.60 14.58 33.09
CA VAL A 329 0.55 13.62 33.39
C VAL A 329 0.97 12.72 34.56
N ASP A 330 2.19 12.19 34.56
CA ASP A 330 2.68 11.26 35.57
C ASP A 330 2.90 11.91 36.95
N GLN A 331 3.30 13.18 37.00
CA GLN A 331 3.50 13.91 38.27
C GLN A 331 2.20 14.19 39.03
N ALA A 332 1.05 14.23 38.34
CA ALA A 332 -0.25 14.53 38.93
C ALA A 332 -1.07 13.27 39.22
N PHE A 333 -0.48 12.39 40.05
CA PHE A 333 -1.03 11.09 40.46
C PHE A 333 -2.49 11.15 40.91
N VAL A 334 -2.85 12.12 41.76
CA VAL A 334 -4.22 12.25 42.29
C VAL A 334 -5.24 12.57 41.19
N ALA A 335 -4.87 13.40 40.21
CA ALA A 335 -5.75 13.71 39.09
C ALA A 335 -5.88 12.49 38.13
N ASN A 336 -4.83 11.68 37.98
CA ASN A 336 -4.91 10.42 37.22
C ASN A 336 -5.87 9.44 37.91
N GLU A 337 -5.79 9.33 39.24
CA GLU A 337 -6.67 8.47 40.04
C GLU A 337 -8.13 8.90 39.91
N ILE A 338 -8.44 10.20 40.05
CA ILE A 338 -9.80 10.71 39.88
C ILE A 338 -10.30 10.41 38.46
N LEU A 339 -9.55 10.82 37.43
CA LEU A 339 -9.95 10.64 36.03
C LEU A 339 -10.19 9.16 35.66
N THR A 340 -9.32 8.26 36.12
CA THR A 340 -9.47 6.81 35.94
C THR A 340 -10.79 6.31 36.53
N ASN A 341 -11.10 6.73 37.76
CA ASN A 341 -12.32 6.27 38.44
C ASN A 341 -13.59 6.92 37.87
N LEU A 342 -13.51 8.13 37.31
CA LEU A 342 -14.63 8.72 36.56
C LEU A 342 -14.91 7.94 35.27
N ILE A 343 -13.87 7.56 34.51
CA ILE A 343 -14.04 6.71 33.32
C ILE A 343 -14.65 5.35 33.70
N LYS A 344 -14.16 4.73 34.79
CA LYS A 344 -14.74 3.48 35.32
C LYS A 344 -16.21 3.64 35.73
N ALA A 345 -16.58 4.80 36.26
CA ALA A 345 -17.96 5.09 36.61
C ALA A 345 -18.86 5.27 35.37
N CYS A 346 -18.36 5.92 34.30
CA CYS A 346 -19.07 6.00 33.02
C CYS A 346 -19.33 4.61 32.43
N PHE A 347 -18.38 3.66 32.61
CA PHE A 347 -18.52 2.26 32.21
C PHE A 347 -19.14 1.33 33.27
N ASP A 348 -19.79 1.87 34.31
CA ASP A 348 -20.40 1.02 35.35
C ASP A 348 -21.49 0.10 34.75
N PRO A 349 -21.50 -1.21 35.05
CA PRO A 349 -22.42 -2.15 34.42
C PRO A 349 -23.90 -2.00 34.84
N VAL A 350 -24.20 -1.22 35.88
CA VAL A 350 -25.58 -1.04 36.39
C VAL A 350 -26.09 0.38 36.13
N TYR A 351 -25.22 1.37 36.28
CA TYR A 351 -25.58 2.79 36.23
C TYR A 351 -24.89 3.57 35.11
N GLY A 352 -23.88 2.99 34.47
CA GLY A 352 -23.18 3.54 33.33
C GLY A 352 -23.68 2.92 32.01
N SER A 353 -22.86 3.06 30.97
CA SER A 353 -23.11 2.52 29.63
C SER A 353 -21.91 1.70 29.16
N ASP A 354 -22.08 0.89 28.11
CA ASP A 354 -20.98 0.17 27.46
C ASP A 354 -20.27 1.04 26.42
N HIS A 355 -20.87 2.18 26.07
CA HIS A 355 -20.32 3.21 25.19
C HIS A 355 -20.65 4.61 25.76
N PHE A 356 -19.80 5.61 25.52
CA PHE A 356 -20.07 7.00 25.93
C PHE A 356 -19.22 8.00 25.13
N SER A 357 -19.55 9.29 25.17
CA SER A 357 -18.77 10.34 24.51
C SER A 357 -17.76 11.05 25.45
N ILE A 358 -16.69 11.65 24.91
CA ILE A 358 -15.79 12.51 25.72
C ILE A 358 -16.53 13.68 26.37
N GLY A 359 -17.64 14.11 25.79
CA GLY A 359 -18.50 15.15 26.34
C GLY A 359 -19.24 14.68 27.60
N GLU A 360 -19.74 13.44 27.63
CA GLU A 360 -20.34 12.83 28.83
C GLU A 360 -19.30 12.61 29.94
N LEU A 361 -18.06 12.24 29.59
CA LEU A 361 -16.96 12.20 30.56
C LEU A 361 -16.65 13.59 31.13
N LEU A 362 -16.65 14.62 30.27
CA LEU A 362 -16.48 16.00 30.71
C LEU A 362 -17.61 16.44 31.64
N GLU A 363 -18.86 16.11 31.34
CA GLU A 363 -20.01 16.39 32.19
C GLU A 363 -19.89 15.70 33.55
N THR A 364 -19.56 14.41 33.55
CA THR A 364 -19.35 13.62 34.78
C THR A 364 -18.26 14.26 35.67
N ALA A 365 -17.15 14.71 35.07
CA ALA A 365 -16.09 15.41 35.78
C ALA A 365 -16.51 16.80 36.30
N GLN A 366 -17.35 17.52 35.55
CA GLN A 366 -17.88 18.82 35.97
C GLN A 366 -18.86 18.69 37.14
N ASN A 367 -19.76 17.71 37.09
CA ASN A 367 -20.70 17.42 38.18
C ASN A 367 -19.95 17.04 39.46
N PHE A 368 -18.92 16.20 39.34
CA PHE A 368 -18.05 15.85 40.47
C PHE A 368 -17.38 17.09 41.09
N GLN A 369 -16.83 17.99 40.27
CA GLN A 369 -16.22 19.23 40.76
C GLN A 369 -17.25 20.19 41.38
N GLU A 370 -18.33 20.52 40.66
CA GLU A 370 -19.26 21.58 41.07
C GLU A 370 -19.98 21.23 42.37
N HIS A 371 -20.55 20.03 42.44
CA HIS A 371 -21.28 19.59 43.63
C HIS A 371 -20.32 19.23 44.75
N GLY A 372 -19.18 18.61 44.44
CA GLY A 372 -18.14 18.27 45.41
C GLY A 372 -17.53 19.48 46.10
N ALA A 373 -17.36 20.59 45.37
CA ALA A 373 -16.83 21.84 45.92
C ALA A 373 -17.75 22.50 46.97
N LYS A 374 -19.04 22.14 46.97
CA LYS A 374 -20.05 22.64 47.90
C LYS A 374 -20.18 21.78 49.16
N VAL A 375 -19.70 20.54 49.15
CA VAL A 375 -19.75 19.62 50.31
C VAL A 375 -18.94 20.21 51.46
N GLY A 376 -19.58 20.37 52.63
CA GLY A 376 -18.94 20.94 53.82
C GLY A 376 -18.56 22.43 53.69
N SER A 377 -19.03 23.11 52.63
CA SER A 377 -18.85 24.54 52.44
C SER A 377 -19.88 25.35 53.25
N ASN A 378 -19.76 26.67 53.21
CA ASN A 378 -20.82 27.58 53.69
C ASN A 378 -21.75 28.05 52.56
N ASN A 379 -21.49 27.63 51.32
CA ASN A 379 -22.16 28.07 50.10
C ASN A 379 -22.84 26.89 49.39
N ASN A 380 -23.79 26.26 50.09
CA ASN A 380 -24.32 24.93 49.75
C ASN A 380 -25.67 25.02 49.03
N ASP A 381 -26.05 26.21 48.53
CA ASP A 381 -27.33 26.51 47.88
C ASP A 381 -28.59 26.04 48.65
N GLY A 382 -28.46 25.85 49.97
CA GLY A 382 -29.55 25.35 50.83
C GLY A 382 -29.74 23.82 50.81
N MET A 383 -28.87 23.07 50.11
CA MET A 383 -28.81 21.61 50.17
C MET A 383 -27.95 21.15 51.34
N ASP A 384 -28.30 20.00 51.93
CA ASP A 384 -27.44 19.33 52.91
C ASP A 384 -26.28 18.59 52.22
N ASP A 385 -25.24 18.28 53.00
CA ASP A 385 -24.04 17.63 52.47
C ASP A 385 -24.37 16.26 51.86
N GLU A 386 -25.38 15.56 52.36
CA GLU A 386 -25.81 14.25 51.84
C GLU A 386 -26.39 14.36 50.43
N ALA A 387 -27.24 15.35 50.16
CA ALA A 387 -27.75 15.62 48.80
C ALA A 387 -26.64 16.07 47.84
N LEU A 388 -25.68 16.87 48.31
CA LEU A 388 -24.55 17.31 47.49
C LEU A 388 -23.60 16.16 47.14
N ILE A 389 -23.32 15.27 48.09
CA ILE A 389 -22.52 14.06 47.85
C ILE A 389 -23.22 13.17 46.81
N ALA A 390 -24.54 12.99 46.91
CA ALA A 390 -25.32 12.20 45.97
C ALA A 390 -25.36 12.80 44.54
N GLN A 391 -25.17 14.11 44.39
CA GLN A 391 -25.04 14.77 43.07
C GLN A 391 -23.59 14.78 42.56
N ALA A 392 -22.61 14.85 43.46
CA ALA A 392 -21.20 14.87 43.10
C ALA A 392 -20.70 13.48 42.67
N LEU A 393 -21.06 12.44 43.43
CA LEU A 393 -20.60 11.09 43.13
C LEU A 393 -21.44 10.47 42.00
N PRO A 394 -20.81 10.00 40.91
CA PRO A 394 -21.51 9.16 39.95
C PRO A 394 -21.97 7.88 40.65
N LYS A 395 -23.16 7.40 40.29
CA LYS A 395 -23.66 6.13 40.81
C LYS A 395 -22.82 5.00 40.24
N VAL A 396 -22.31 4.14 41.10
CA VAL A 396 -21.52 2.97 40.70
C VAL A 396 -21.93 1.77 41.54
N SER A 397 -21.77 0.58 40.95
CA SER A 397 -21.97 -0.71 41.60
C SER A 397 -20.70 -1.24 42.28
N ASP A 398 -19.53 -0.70 41.93
CA ASP A 398 -18.25 -1.04 42.54
C ASP A 398 -17.95 -0.14 43.76
N ASP A 399 -18.08 -0.74 44.96
CA ASP A 399 -17.77 -0.11 46.25
C ASP A 399 -16.36 0.52 46.31
N GLN A 400 -15.38 -0.02 45.56
CA GLN A 400 -14.02 0.52 45.55
C GLN A 400 -13.96 1.84 44.78
N VAL A 401 -14.60 1.91 43.60
CA VAL A 401 -14.67 3.13 42.79
C VAL A 401 -15.39 4.23 43.58
N GLU A 402 -16.53 3.89 44.21
CA GLU A 402 -17.28 4.81 45.06
C GLU A 402 -16.42 5.31 46.23
N SER A 403 -15.78 4.38 46.96
CA SER A 403 -14.96 4.72 48.12
C SER A 403 -13.75 5.60 47.75
N ILE A 404 -13.14 5.39 46.58
CA ILE A 404 -12.01 6.20 46.12
C ILE A 404 -12.49 7.62 45.79
N LEU A 405 -13.55 7.77 44.99
CA LEU A 405 -14.10 9.08 44.66
C LEU A 405 -14.60 9.83 45.89
N MET A 406 -15.28 9.13 46.81
CA MET A 406 -15.74 9.67 48.09
C MET A 406 -14.57 10.14 48.99
N SER A 407 -13.44 9.43 48.97
CA SER A 407 -12.25 9.85 49.72
C SER A 407 -11.69 11.21 49.26
N HIS A 408 -11.89 11.58 47.99
CA HIS A 408 -11.46 12.88 47.47
C HIS A 408 -12.39 14.01 47.91
N LEU A 409 -13.69 13.75 48.09
CA LEU A 409 -14.66 14.71 48.63
C LEU A 409 -14.40 15.07 50.10
N GLN A 410 -13.76 14.17 50.85
CA GLN A 410 -13.40 14.40 52.25
C GLN A 410 -12.13 15.26 52.44
N LYS A 411 -11.43 15.59 51.35
CA LYS A 411 -10.23 16.44 51.40
C LYS A 411 -10.61 17.89 51.67
N ASP A 412 -9.63 18.71 52.05
CA ASP A 412 -9.89 20.14 52.19
C ASP A 412 -10.29 20.74 50.82
N GLN A 413 -11.22 21.70 50.85
CA GLN A 413 -11.81 22.29 49.64
C GLN A 413 -10.74 22.79 48.65
N ARG A 414 -9.62 23.35 49.15
CA ARG A 414 -8.56 23.85 48.29
C ARG A 414 -7.81 22.70 47.60
N GLN A 415 -7.47 21.64 48.33
CA GLN A 415 -6.85 20.46 47.74
C GLN A 415 -7.78 19.78 46.73
N PHE A 416 -9.06 19.62 47.06
CA PHE A 416 -10.08 19.07 46.16
C PHE A 416 -10.18 19.86 44.85
N MET A 417 -10.34 21.19 44.95
CA MET A 417 -10.43 22.08 43.78
C MET A 417 -9.16 21.99 42.92
N ASN A 418 -7.97 22.08 43.54
CA ASN A 418 -6.72 22.00 42.78
C ASN A 418 -6.60 20.68 41.97
N THR A 419 -7.06 19.56 42.55
CA THR A 419 -6.98 18.25 41.86
C THR A 419 -8.06 18.06 40.80
N THR A 420 -9.28 18.54 41.03
CA THR A 420 -10.37 18.44 40.04
C THR A 420 -10.21 19.45 38.91
N ASP A 421 -9.67 20.65 39.18
CA ASP A 421 -9.26 21.60 38.15
C ASP A 421 -8.21 20.98 37.23
N ALA A 422 -7.27 20.21 37.78
CA ALA A 422 -6.30 19.48 36.97
C ALA A 422 -6.97 18.42 36.08
N VAL A 423 -7.99 17.70 36.56
CA VAL A 423 -8.77 16.74 35.75
C VAL A 423 -9.48 17.46 34.59
N LEU A 424 -10.24 18.52 34.88
CA LEU A 424 -10.97 19.27 33.86
C LEU A 424 -10.04 19.91 32.83
N ASN A 425 -8.91 20.45 33.27
CA ASN A 425 -7.93 21.06 32.36
C ASN A 425 -7.36 20.03 31.37
N ARG A 426 -7.21 18.76 31.77
CA ARG A 426 -6.72 17.71 30.88
C ARG A 426 -7.72 17.36 29.79
N ILE A 427 -8.98 17.17 30.16
CA ILE A 427 -10.07 16.91 29.20
C ILE A 427 -10.22 18.12 28.25
N ARG A 428 -10.26 19.35 28.80
CA ARG A 428 -10.37 20.58 28.00
C ARG A 428 -9.15 20.83 27.10
N LYS A 429 -7.97 20.29 27.43
CA LYS A 429 -6.79 20.42 26.56
C LYS A 429 -6.98 19.70 25.23
N LEU A 430 -7.74 18.62 25.21
CA LEU A 430 -8.09 17.91 23.97
C LEU A 430 -9.05 18.76 23.11
N LYS A 431 -9.96 19.50 23.75
CA LYS A 431 -10.89 20.44 23.09
C LYS A 431 -10.19 21.60 22.35
N GLU A 432 -8.93 21.91 22.65
CA GLU A 432 -8.16 22.88 21.86
C GLU A 432 -7.88 22.39 20.42
N ARG A 433 -8.14 21.11 20.13
CA ARG A 433 -8.01 20.48 18.82
C ARG A 433 -9.38 19.93 18.42
N ASP A 434 -10.15 20.73 17.68
CA ASP A 434 -11.54 20.39 17.31
C ASP A 434 -11.65 18.97 16.73
N PHE A 435 -10.81 18.60 15.75
CA PHE A 435 -10.90 17.28 15.12
C PHE A 435 -10.63 16.10 16.09
N ILE A 436 -9.73 16.24 17.07
CA ILE A 436 -9.49 15.19 18.08
C ILE A 436 -10.68 15.11 19.02
N TRP A 437 -11.23 16.26 19.41
CA TRP A 437 -12.42 16.32 20.23
C TRP A 437 -13.60 15.64 19.53
N ASP A 438 -13.84 16.00 18.27
CA ASP A 438 -14.93 15.45 17.47
C ASP A 438 -14.77 13.93 17.30
N MET A 439 -13.54 13.41 17.06
CA MET A 439 -13.28 11.96 17.04
C MET A 439 -13.58 11.26 18.38
N LEU A 440 -13.26 11.90 19.52
CA LEU A 440 -13.53 11.34 20.84
C LEU A 440 -15.00 11.54 21.29
N SER A 441 -15.72 12.43 20.62
CA SER A 441 -17.17 12.65 20.75
C SER A 441 -17.98 11.71 19.86
N PHE A 442 -17.34 10.95 18.98
CA PHE A 442 -18.01 9.96 18.15
C PHE A 442 -18.50 8.80 19.02
N ASP A 443 -19.82 8.67 19.10
CA ASP A 443 -20.51 7.62 19.85
C ASP A 443 -21.51 6.92 18.94
N VAL A 444 -21.72 5.62 19.18
CA VAL A 444 -22.61 4.79 18.36
C VAL A 444 -23.66 4.17 19.28
N ASP A 445 -24.91 4.60 19.10
CA ASP A 445 -26.02 4.09 19.91
C ASP A 445 -26.27 2.58 19.72
N ASP A 446 -26.90 1.97 20.71
CA ASP A 446 -27.26 0.55 20.71
C ASP A 446 -28.14 0.13 19.51
N GLU A 447 -28.89 1.05 18.91
CA GLU A 447 -29.70 0.74 17.72
C GLU A 447 -28.87 0.47 16.46
N HIS A 448 -27.60 0.88 16.47
CA HIS A 448 -26.63 0.65 15.41
C HIS A 448 -25.59 -0.43 15.79
N TRP A 449 -25.80 -1.13 16.90
CA TRP A 449 -25.01 -2.30 17.30
C TRP A 449 -25.75 -3.59 16.97
N ASP A 450 -25.11 -4.45 16.16
CA ASP A 450 -25.63 -5.76 15.82
C ASP A 450 -25.06 -6.81 16.78
N HIS A 451 -25.90 -7.24 17.74
CA HIS A 451 -25.57 -8.30 18.70
C HIS A 451 -25.39 -9.68 18.06
N GLU A 452 -25.91 -9.94 16.85
CA GLU A 452 -25.71 -11.23 16.16
C GLU A 452 -24.30 -11.32 15.58
N THR A 453 -23.83 -10.23 14.96
CA THR A 453 -22.48 -10.18 14.38
C THR A 453 -21.41 -9.65 15.34
N GLY A 454 -21.84 -9.13 16.50
CA GLY A 454 -20.99 -8.49 17.50
C GLY A 454 -20.26 -7.26 16.94
N TRP A 455 -20.92 -6.47 16.08
CA TRP A 455 -20.30 -5.33 15.40
C TRP A 455 -21.30 -4.26 14.97
N TYR A 456 -20.81 -3.13 14.46
CA TYR A 456 -21.61 -1.98 14.04
C TYR A 456 -22.41 -2.22 12.74
N ASP A 457 -23.62 -1.66 12.65
CA ASP A 457 -24.44 -1.59 11.43
C ASP A 457 -23.95 -0.45 10.51
N ARG A 458 -23.10 -0.83 9.56
CA ARG A 458 -22.41 0.11 8.64
C ARG A 458 -23.31 0.86 7.67
N GLU A 459 -24.52 0.35 7.39
CA GLU A 459 -25.40 0.98 6.38
C GLU A 459 -25.98 2.30 6.89
N LYS A 460 -26.02 2.47 8.22
CA LYS A 460 -26.67 3.61 8.86
C LYS A 460 -25.69 4.64 9.43
N VAL A 461 -24.49 4.23 9.81
CA VAL A 461 -23.50 5.11 10.44
C VAL A 461 -22.19 5.09 9.64
N PRO A 462 -21.81 6.19 8.96
CA PRO A 462 -20.51 6.32 8.31
C PRO A 462 -19.39 6.22 9.34
N MET A 463 -18.47 5.26 9.15
CA MET A 463 -17.35 5.05 10.07
C MET A 463 -16.15 4.40 9.38
N LEU A 464 -14.98 4.53 9.99
CA LEU A 464 -13.82 3.72 9.64
C LEU A 464 -13.98 2.33 10.25
N ASP A 465 -14.79 1.51 9.57
CA ASP A 465 -15.09 0.15 9.99
C ASP A 465 -13.89 -0.79 9.78
N LEU A 466 -13.12 -1.00 10.84
CA LEU A 466 -11.96 -1.87 10.80
C LEU A 466 -12.30 -3.34 10.59
N LYS A 467 -13.53 -3.80 10.83
CA LYS A 467 -13.93 -5.17 10.47
C LYS A 467 -14.02 -5.32 8.97
N SER A 468 -14.61 -4.36 8.27
CA SER A 468 -14.60 -4.37 6.81
C SER A 468 -13.19 -4.21 6.25
N VAL A 469 -12.36 -3.37 6.86
CA VAL A 469 -10.96 -3.18 6.41
C VAL A 469 -10.15 -4.46 6.56
N LEU A 470 -10.16 -5.09 7.74
CA LEU A 470 -9.41 -6.32 8.03
C LEU A 470 -9.88 -7.51 7.18
N ASN A 471 -11.11 -7.50 6.66
CA ASN A 471 -11.62 -8.54 5.77
C ASN A 471 -11.57 -8.14 4.28
N SER A 472 -10.66 -7.23 3.89
CA SER A 472 -10.51 -6.76 2.51
C SER A 472 -9.04 -6.69 2.10
N ASP A 473 -8.78 -6.70 0.80
CA ASP A 473 -7.44 -6.52 0.21
C ASP A 473 -7.16 -5.03 -0.10
N LYS A 474 -7.88 -4.12 0.57
CA LYS A 474 -7.82 -2.69 0.28
C LYS A 474 -6.54 -2.03 0.76
N VAL A 475 -6.13 -0.99 0.04
CA VAL A 475 -5.08 -0.06 0.48
C VAL A 475 -5.69 1.21 1.02
N ILE A 476 -5.37 1.56 2.27
CA ILE A 476 -5.90 2.74 2.94
C ILE A 476 -4.76 3.74 3.17
N LEU A 477 -4.84 4.87 2.48
CA LEU A 477 -3.92 5.98 2.62
C LEU A 477 -4.51 6.98 3.61
N ILE A 478 -3.83 7.18 4.73
CA ILE A 478 -4.20 8.15 5.75
C ILE A 478 -3.17 9.28 5.75
N ASP A 479 -3.59 10.44 5.24
CA ASP A 479 -2.74 11.63 5.13
C ASP A 479 -3.01 12.58 6.29
N THR A 480 -1.99 12.77 7.11
CA THR A 480 -2.01 13.69 8.27
C THR A 480 -1.06 14.87 8.06
N GLY A 481 -0.65 15.14 6.81
CA GLY A 481 0.32 16.18 6.47
C GLY A 481 -0.10 17.61 6.80
N ASP A 482 -1.41 17.88 6.80
CA ASP A 482 -1.97 19.19 7.11
C ASP A 482 -2.04 19.47 8.62
N ILE A 483 -1.81 18.45 9.46
CA ILE A 483 -1.79 18.61 10.92
C ILE A 483 -0.37 18.58 11.47
N HIS A 484 0.01 19.63 12.19
CA HIS A 484 1.37 19.79 12.68
C HIS A 484 1.66 18.95 13.94
N GLY A 485 2.82 18.30 13.95
CA GLY A 485 3.50 17.82 15.17
C GLY A 485 2.67 16.84 15.99
N GLU A 486 2.37 17.20 17.25
CA GLU A 486 1.69 16.32 18.22
C GLU A 486 0.29 15.90 17.77
N SER A 487 -0.42 16.70 16.97
CA SER A 487 -1.77 16.37 16.53
C SER A 487 -1.80 15.17 15.57
N SER A 488 -0.84 15.07 14.65
CA SER A 488 -0.68 13.89 13.77
C SER A 488 -0.43 12.64 14.59
N LYS A 489 0.45 12.73 15.60
CA LYS A 489 0.78 11.61 16.51
C LYS A 489 -0.43 11.17 17.33
N MET A 490 -1.22 12.12 17.85
CA MET A 490 -2.46 11.82 18.57
C MET A 490 -3.45 11.06 17.71
N PHE A 491 -3.64 11.49 16.45
CA PHE A 491 -4.46 10.75 15.50
C PHE A 491 -3.93 9.32 15.28
N THR A 492 -2.64 9.15 15.02
CA THR A 492 -2.05 7.83 14.79
C THR A 492 -2.27 6.91 15.98
N VAL A 493 -2.15 7.42 17.21
CA VAL A 493 -2.39 6.63 18.43
C VAL A 493 -3.87 6.25 18.60
N LEU A 494 -4.80 7.17 18.29
CA LEU A 494 -6.23 6.86 18.27
C LEU A 494 -6.55 5.77 17.25
N PHE A 495 -6.02 5.90 16.03
CA PHE A 495 -6.15 4.88 14.99
C PHE A 495 -5.58 3.53 15.41
N LEU A 496 -4.36 3.50 15.95
CA LEU A 496 -3.72 2.27 16.43
C LEU A 496 -4.47 1.64 17.60
N SER A 497 -5.08 2.45 18.47
CA SER A 497 -5.96 2.00 19.56
C SER A 497 -7.20 1.30 19.01
N HIS A 498 -7.85 1.91 18.02
CA HIS A 498 -9.00 1.32 17.34
C HIS A 498 -8.63 0.03 16.61
N LEU A 499 -7.47 0.02 15.94
CA LEU A 499 -6.93 -1.16 15.28
C LEU A 499 -6.65 -2.29 16.27
N TRP A 500 -5.96 -1.99 17.37
CA TRP A 500 -5.65 -2.97 18.40
C TRP A 500 -6.91 -3.58 19.03
N THR A 501 -7.93 -2.74 19.23
CA THR A 501 -9.24 -3.16 19.72
C THR A 501 -9.91 -4.10 18.72
N SER A 502 -9.88 -3.73 17.44
CA SER A 502 -10.50 -4.46 16.33
C SER A 502 -9.85 -5.81 16.05
N VAL A 503 -8.53 -5.89 15.94
CA VAL A 503 -7.83 -7.17 15.72
C VAL A 503 -8.04 -8.15 16.89
N ARG A 504 -8.31 -7.64 18.10
CA ARG A 504 -8.57 -8.46 19.29
C ARG A 504 -10.02 -8.88 19.44
N SER A 505 -10.94 -8.25 18.73
CA SER A 505 -12.37 -8.56 18.76
C SER A 505 -12.82 -9.38 17.55
N ILE A 506 -12.07 -9.35 16.45
CA ILE A 506 -12.43 -9.96 15.17
C ILE A 506 -11.54 -11.17 14.89
N TRP A 507 -12.11 -12.19 14.23
CA TRP A 507 -11.35 -13.30 13.65
C TRP A 507 -10.67 -12.81 12.36
N THR A 508 -9.34 -12.72 12.35
CA THR A 508 -8.57 -12.52 11.13
C THR A 508 -8.59 -13.80 10.29
N PRO A 509 -8.65 -13.71 8.95
CA PRO A 509 -8.55 -14.87 8.08
C PRO A 509 -7.34 -15.75 8.41
N ASP A 510 -7.59 -17.05 8.54
CA ASP A 510 -6.56 -18.10 8.68
C ASP A 510 -6.10 -18.52 7.28
N ASP A 511 -5.34 -17.64 6.63
CA ASP A 511 -4.76 -17.82 5.29
C ASP A 511 -3.25 -17.54 5.37
N ASP A 512 -2.46 -18.43 4.77
CA ASP A 512 -0.99 -18.38 4.80
C ASP A 512 -0.44 -17.12 4.10
N ASP A 513 -1.21 -16.53 3.18
CA ASP A 513 -0.86 -15.33 2.43
C ASP A 513 -1.55 -14.05 2.96
N TYR A 514 -2.33 -14.14 4.05
CA TYR A 514 -3.02 -12.99 4.64
C TYR A 514 -2.14 -12.20 5.62
N ILE A 515 -2.08 -10.88 5.44
CA ILE A 515 -1.41 -9.96 6.36
C ILE A 515 -2.15 -8.61 6.40
N ALA A 516 -2.47 -8.14 7.60
CA ALA A 516 -2.82 -6.73 7.81
C ALA A 516 -1.51 -5.93 7.97
N ASN A 517 -1.10 -5.19 6.93
CA ASN A 517 0.17 -4.47 6.94
C ASN A 517 -0.04 -2.98 7.25
N VAL A 518 0.49 -2.49 8.36
CA VAL A 518 0.39 -1.07 8.75
C VAL A 518 1.75 -0.39 8.65
N ILE A 519 1.87 0.57 7.74
CA ILE A 519 3.08 1.33 7.48
C ILE A 519 2.94 2.73 8.05
N ILE A 520 3.88 3.14 8.89
CA ILE A 520 3.89 4.47 9.52
C ILE A 520 5.14 5.22 9.07
N GLU A 521 4.96 6.26 8.28
CA GLU A 521 6.03 7.21 7.93
C GLU A 521 6.34 8.13 9.13
N GLU A 522 7.62 8.52 9.29
CA GLU A 522 8.14 9.27 10.45
C GLU A 522 7.70 8.71 11.82
N SER A 523 7.77 7.38 11.93
CA SER A 523 7.21 6.61 13.05
C SER A 523 7.91 6.75 14.41
N ALA A 524 9.05 7.45 14.52
CA ALA A 524 9.89 7.41 15.73
C ALA A 524 9.16 7.84 17.02
N ASP A 525 8.31 8.87 16.95
CA ASP A 525 7.54 9.36 18.11
C ASP A 525 6.32 8.49 18.43
N VAL A 526 5.75 7.80 17.44
CA VAL A 526 4.64 6.86 17.65
C VAL A 526 5.17 5.52 18.17
N ALA A 527 6.34 5.09 17.70
CA ALA A 527 6.94 3.81 18.08
C ALA A 527 7.32 3.72 19.57
N ARG A 528 7.55 4.86 20.23
CA ARG A 528 7.84 4.91 21.68
C ARG A 528 6.60 4.81 22.58
N THR A 529 5.39 4.75 22.01
CA THR A 529 4.14 4.65 22.77
C THR A 529 3.91 3.24 23.28
N GLU A 530 3.27 3.10 24.44
CA GLU A 530 3.04 1.80 25.07
C GLU A 530 2.21 0.86 24.18
N ILE A 531 1.24 1.41 23.44
CA ILE A 531 0.47 0.64 22.47
C ILE A 531 1.34 -0.01 21.37
N VAL A 532 2.42 0.64 20.94
CA VAL A 532 3.32 0.04 19.94
C VAL A 532 4.27 -0.97 20.58
N TYR A 533 5.03 -0.57 21.61
CA TYR A 533 6.12 -1.41 22.11
C TYR A 533 5.72 -2.46 23.16
N GLU A 534 4.57 -2.32 23.83
CA GLU A 534 4.07 -3.32 24.80
C GLU A 534 2.97 -4.23 24.21
N ASP A 535 2.23 -3.74 23.20
CA ASP A 535 1.09 -4.43 22.62
C ASP A 535 1.31 -4.86 21.17
N LEU A 536 1.34 -3.92 20.22
CA LEU A 536 1.33 -4.24 18.79
C LEU A 536 2.57 -5.03 18.34
N LEU A 537 3.78 -4.61 18.73
CA LEU A 537 5.02 -5.32 18.36
C LEU A 537 5.15 -6.70 19.02
N PRO A 538 4.88 -6.88 20.33
CA PRO A 538 5.07 -8.19 20.95
C PRO A 538 3.94 -9.19 20.67
N LYS A 539 2.71 -8.71 20.42
CA LYS A 539 1.49 -9.53 20.35
C LYS A 539 0.80 -9.49 18.98
N GLY A 540 1.10 -8.52 18.12
CA GLY A 540 0.44 -8.35 16.81
C GLY A 540 0.57 -9.57 15.89
N ARG A 541 1.67 -10.31 16.00
CA ARG A 541 1.88 -11.57 15.25
C ARG A 541 0.77 -12.60 15.43
N GLU A 542 0.08 -12.61 16.57
CA GLU A 542 -1.02 -13.57 16.85
C GLU A 542 -2.27 -13.27 16.01
N PHE A 543 -2.31 -12.10 15.35
CA PHE A 543 -3.43 -11.59 14.58
C PHE A 543 -3.04 -11.27 13.13
N ASN A 544 -1.96 -11.88 12.61
CA ASN A 544 -1.45 -11.60 11.26
C ASN A 544 -1.29 -10.10 10.99
N LEU A 545 -0.80 -9.35 11.99
CA LEU A 545 -0.61 -7.90 11.92
C LEU A 545 0.89 -7.57 11.78
N SER A 546 1.23 -6.85 10.72
CA SER A 546 2.57 -6.32 10.45
C SER A 546 2.63 -4.82 10.76
N LEU A 547 3.80 -4.38 11.27
CA LEU A 547 4.12 -2.97 11.49
C LEU A 547 5.38 -2.64 10.69
N GLY A 548 5.24 -1.76 9.70
CA GLY A 548 6.31 -1.17 8.94
C GLY A 548 6.68 0.20 9.49
N LEU A 549 7.73 0.28 10.31
CA LEU A 549 8.18 1.54 10.92
C LEU A 549 9.20 2.23 10.03
N ILE A 550 8.79 3.30 9.34
CA ILE A 550 9.69 4.08 8.48
C ILE A 550 10.17 5.31 9.24
N MET A 551 11.49 5.51 9.31
CA MET A 551 12.09 6.64 10.06
C MET A 551 13.42 7.11 9.46
N GLN A 552 14.00 8.18 10.00
CA GLN A 552 15.31 8.65 9.55
C GLN A 552 16.44 7.92 10.26
N TYR A 553 16.37 7.86 11.59
CA TYR A 553 17.36 7.17 12.43
C TYR A 553 16.62 6.42 13.55
N PRO A 554 16.92 5.13 13.79
CA PRO A 554 16.25 4.38 14.87
C PRO A 554 16.46 5.01 16.25
N GLU A 555 17.60 5.64 16.49
CA GLU A 555 17.92 6.36 17.73
C GLU A 555 16.91 7.49 18.04
N GLN A 556 16.17 8.00 17.05
CA GLN A 556 15.12 9.01 17.28
C GLN A 556 14.02 8.53 18.24
N VAL A 557 13.83 7.22 18.40
CA VAL A 557 12.89 6.67 19.40
C VAL A 557 13.25 7.15 20.81
N LEU A 558 14.53 7.38 21.11
CA LEU A 558 14.98 7.89 22.41
C LEU A 558 14.44 9.29 22.73
N GLY A 559 14.18 10.11 21.71
CA GLY A 559 13.60 11.45 21.86
C GLY A 559 14.37 12.34 22.86
N ASP A 560 13.62 13.20 23.56
CA ASP A 560 14.19 14.16 24.52
C ASP A 560 14.56 13.54 25.88
N ASP A 561 14.05 12.33 26.19
CA ASP A 561 14.46 11.55 27.37
C ASP A 561 15.04 10.17 26.98
N PRO A 562 16.32 10.13 26.60
CA PRO A 562 16.97 8.87 26.23
C PRO A 562 17.01 7.83 27.36
N ARG A 563 16.90 8.24 28.63
CA ARG A 563 16.91 7.29 29.75
C ARG A 563 15.55 6.64 29.93
N GLY A 564 14.48 7.42 29.90
CA GLY A 564 13.10 6.91 29.97
C GLY A 564 12.74 6.04 28.77
N ASN A 565 13.15 6.44 27.57
CA ASN A 565 12.80 5.77 26.32
C ASN A 565 13.77 4.63 25.92
N ARG A 566 14.75 4.30 26.76
CA ARG A 566 15.69 3.20 26.47
C ARG A 566 14.98 1.85 26.38
N ARG A 567 13.91 1.66 27.16
CA ARG A 567 13.12 0.42 27.13
C ARG A 567 12.41 0.26 25.79
N SER A 568 11.64 1.27 25.37
CA SER A 568 10.93 1.23 24.09
C SER A 568 11.88 1.03 22.91
N TYR A 569 13.04 1.70 22.91
CA TYR A 569 14.05 1.49 21.87
C TYR A 569 14.57 0.04 21.82
N LYS A 570 14.83 -0.58 22.98
CA LYS A 570 15.20 -2.00 23.04
C LYS A 570 14.11 -2.93 22.54
N GLU A 571 12.86 -2.68 22.95
CA GLU A 571 11.73 -3.51 22.52
C GLU A 571 11.53 -3.44 21.00
N ILE A 572 11.67 -2.25 20.39
CA ILE A 572 11.63 -2.10 18.93
C ILE A 572 12.75 -2.92 18.28
N LEU A 573 14.00 -2.79 18.73
CA LEU A 573 15.12 -3.51 18.12
C LEU A 573 15.06 -5.04 18.31
N ASN A 574 14.36 -5.52 19.35
CA ASN A 574 14.25 -6.93 19.68
C ASN A 574 13.04 -7.62 19.03
N ASN A 575 11.90 -6.93 18.93
CA ASN A 575 10.66 -7.51 18.39
C ASN A 575 10.55 -7.31 16.87
N ILE A 576 11.38 -6.46 16.26
CA ILE A 576 11.47 -6.29 14.80
C ILE A 576 12.59 -7.18 14.26
N ASN A 577 12.23 -8.19 13.47
CA ASN A 577 13.19 -9.13 12.91
C ASN A 577 13.81 -8.65 11.59
N THR A 578 13.04 -7.90 10.80
CA THR A 578 13.50 -7.36 9.51
C THR A 578 13.99 -5.93 9.67
N LYS A 579 15.27 -5.69 9.43
CA LYS A 579 15.90 -4.35 9.59
C LYS A 579 16.50 -3.91 8.27
N ILE A 580 15.96 -2.83 7.70
CA ILE A 580 16.37 -2.27 6.41
C ILE A 580 17.02 -0.90 6.64
N ILE A 581 18.35 -0.88 6.65
CA ILE A 581 19.15 0.27 7.09
C ILE A 581 19.93 0.85 5.90
N GLY A 582 19.62 2.08 5.51
CA GLY A 582 20.38 2.83 4.51
C GLY A 582 21.59 3.53 5.12
N ASN A 583 22.26 4.39 4.34
CA ASN A 583 23.43 5.14 4.85
C ASN A 583 23.03 6.13 5.96
N ILE A 584 23.22 5.73 7.22
CA ILE A 584 22.97 6.53 8.43
C ILE A 584 24.07 6.33 9.47
N ALA A 585 24.21 7.30 10.38
CA ALA A 585 24.96 7.08 11.61
C ALA A 585 24.25 6.00 12.44
N THR A 586 25.01 5.01 12.89
CA THR A 586 24.51 3.83 13.60
C THR A 586 25.05 3.84 15.02
N ASP A 587 24.16 3.76 16.00
CA ASP A 587 24.53 3.67 17.42
C ASP A 587 24.91 2.23 17.84
N ASP A 588 25.46 2.08 19.05
CA ASP A 588 25.88 0.77 19.57
C ASP A 588 24.72 -0.22 19.65
N MET A 589 23.53 0.21 20.11
CA MET A 589 22.40 -0.70 20.31
C MET A 589 21.84 -1.20 18.98
N LEU A 590 21.74 -0.33 17.96
CA LEU A 590 21.35 -0.76 16.62
C LEU A 590 22.35 -1.77 16.05
N ALA A 591 23.64 -1.48 16.13
CA ALA A 591 24.70 -2.37 15.64
C ALA A 591 24.72 -3.72 16.38
N GLU A 592 24.58 -3.71 17.71
CA GLU A 592 24.48 -4.93 18.54
C GLU A 592 23.21 -5.74 18.25
N SER A 593 22.13 -5.08 17.82
CA SER A 593 20.88 -5.76 17.48
C SER A 593 20.91 -6.43 16.10
N LEU A 594 21.87 -6.07 15.25
CA LEU A 594 22.05 -6.68 13.94
C LEU A 594 22.82 -7.99 14.08
N PHE A 595 22.37 -9.03 13.38
CA PHE A 595 23.04 -10.31 13.38
C PHE A 595 24.45 -10.18 12.78
N HIS A 596 25.44 -10.68 13.53
CA HIS A 596 26.84 -10.33 13.32
C HIS A 596 27.76 -11.57 13.38
N GLU A 597 27.46 -12.60 12.59
CA GLU A 597 28.11 -13.94 12.70
C GLU A 597 29.65 -13.89 12.73
N ASP A 598 30.24 -13.12 11.81
CA ASP A 598 31.70 -12.93 11.66
C ASP A 598 32.13 -11.45 11.66
N LEU A 599 31.19 -10.52 11.88
CA LEU A 599 31.43 -9.08 11.90
C LEU A 599 31.34 -8.59 13.33
N ASP A 600 32.20 -7.66 13.73
CA ASP A 600 31.99 -6.92 14.97
C ASP A 600 31.07 -5.71 14.73
N SER A 601 30.57 -5.12 15.82
CA SER A 601 29.66 -3.97 15.76
C SER A 601 30.29 -2.76 15.04
N ASP A 602 31.61 -2.60 15.11
CA ASP A 602 32.31 -1.50 14.44
C ASP A 602 32.42 -1.75 12.92
N GLU A 603 32.64 -3.00 12.50
CA GLU A 603 32.61 -3.40 11.09
C GLU A 603 31.21 -3.20 10.48
N ILE A 604 30.14 -3.48 11.22
CA ILE A 604 28.75 -3.22 10.76
C ILE A 604 28.51 -1.72 10.57
N LYS A 605 28.93 -0.89 11.54
CA LYS A 605 28.82 0.57 11.43
C LYS A 605 29.60 1.12 10.24
N ASP A 606 30.84 0.68 10.06
CA ASP A 606 31.68 1.08 8.95
C ASP A 606 31.05 0.71 7.60
N ARG A 607 30.35 -0.43 7.53
CA ARG A 607 29.62 -0.86 6.33
C ARG A 607 28.38 -0.02 6.06
N ILE A 608 27.56 0.24 7.07
CA ILE A 608 26.36 1.09 6.91
C ILE A 608 26.78 2.50 6.45
N ALA A 609 27.84 3.06 7.05
CA ALA A 609 28.39 4.35 6.63
C ALA A 609 28.99 4.33 5.20
N GLY A 610 29.44 3.16 4.74
CA GLY A 610 30.02 2.92 3.42
C GLY A 610 29.02 2.70 2.29
N LEU A 611 27.71 2.63 2.57
CA LEU A 611 26.65 2.44 1.58
C LEU A 611 26.54 3.63 0.62
N ARG A 612 26.26 3.35 -0.67
CA ARG A 612 25.87 4.42 -1.61
C ARG A 612 24.43 4.85 -1.30
N ARG A 613 24.06 6.06 -1.74
CA ARG A 613 22.67 6.51 -1.66
C ARG A 613 21.76 5.52 -2.41
N GLY A 614 20.66 5.13 -1.77
CA GLY A 614 19.71 4.15 -2.30
C GLY A 614 20.05 2.69 -2.02
N GLU A 615 21.26 2.35 -1.56
CA GLU A 615 21.58 0.99 -1.11
C GLU A 615 21.16 0.78 0.35
N TRP A 616 20.86 -0.46 0.69
CA TRP A 616 20.40 -0.87 2.01
C TRP A 616 21.23 -2.05 2.53
N VAL A 617 21.56 -2.02 3.82
CA VAL A 617 21.90 -3.23 4.58
C VAL A 617 20.59 -3.80 5.11
N VAL A 618 20.36 -5.08 4.86
CA VAL A 618 19.14 -5.77 5.31
C VAL A 618 19.49 -6.95 6.16
N GLN A 619 18.91 -7.02 7.36
CA GLN A 619 18.77 -8.26 8.11
C GLN A 619 17.41 -8.87 7.79
N LEU A 620 17.41 -10.10 7.31
CA LEU A 620 16.21 -10.90 7.07
C LEU A 620 15.79 -11.64 8.35
N PRO A 621 14.50 -12.00 8.49
CA PRO A 621 14.05 -12.78 9.64
C PRO A 621 14.65 -14.19 9.62
N SER A 622 14.59 -14.89 10.75
CA SER A 622 14.96 -16.30 10.78
C SER A 622 13.84 -17.13 10.21
N THR A 623 14.22 -18.17 9.48
CA THR A 623 13.35 -19.00 8.64
C THR A 623 12.44 -19.94 9.46
N GLY A 624 12.70 -20.09 10.78
CA GLY A 624 11.85 -20.87 11.68
C GLY A 624 12.58 -21.40 12.93
N PHE A 625 11.86 -22.16 13.77
CA PHE A 625 12.40 -22.76 14.99
C PHE A 625 13.35 -23.93 14.66
N HIS A 626 14.63 -23.83 15.07
CA HIS A 626 15.74 -24.72 14.67
C HIS A 626 16.24 -24.57 13.22
N GLU A 627 15.91 -23.47 12.56
CA GLU A 627 16.33 -23.23 11.18
C GLU A 627 17.53 -22.28 11.04
N GLN A 628 17.79 -21.80 9.81
CA GLN A 628 18.97 -20.98 9.51
C GLN A 628 18.92 -19.66 10.30
N LYS A 629 20.09 -19.25 10.77
CA LYS A 629 20.24 -17.98 11.48
C LYS A 629 19.94 -16.82 10.52
N PRO A 630 19.48 -15.66 11.03
CA PRO A 630 19.22 -14.47 10.21
C PRO A 630 20.39 -14.16 9.28
N GLU A 631 20.13 -13.86 8.01
CA GLU A 631 21.17 -13.45 7.06
C GLU A 631 21.22 -11.92 6.93
N ILE A 632 22.43 -11.37 6.81
CA ILE A 632 22.66 -9.95 6.54
C ILE A 632 23.15 -9.73 5.10
N LEU A 633 22.39 -8.94 4.34
CA LEU A 633 22.59 -8.72 2.91
C LEU A 633 22.80 -7.25 2.58
N THR A 634 23.34 -6.99 1.40
CA THR A 634 23.27 -5.66 0.76
C THR A 634 22.23 -5.70 -0.35
N LEU A 635 21.22 -4.84 -0.27
CA LEU A 635 20.19 -4.70 -1.30
C LEU A 635 20.35 -3.40 -2.09
N LYS A 636 20.08 -3.50 -3.39
CA LYS A 636 19.79 -2.37 -4.28
C LYS A 636 18.30 -2.04 -4.23
N PRO A 637 17.94 -0.77 -4.43
CA PRO A 637 16.54 -0.38 -4.46
C PRO A 637 15.86 -0.94 -5.72
N LEU A 638 14.55 -1.12 -5.62
CA LEU A 638 13.69 -1.28 -6.79
C LEU A 638 13.63 0.06 -7.57
N PRO A 639 13.36 0.02 -8.88
CA PRO A 639 13.20 1.25 -9.66
C PRO A 639 11.99 2.07 -9.20
N ILE A 640 11.88 3.30 -9.71
CA ILE A 640 10.65 4.09 -9.58
C ILE A 640 9.51 3.31 -10.28
N PRO A 641 8.40 3.02 -9.60
CA PRO A 641 7.28 2.26 -10.18
C PRO A 641 6.62 3.02 -11.35
N PRO A 642 5.95 2.33 -12.29
CA PRO A 642 5.23 2.98 -13.38
C PRO A 642 4.12 3.88 -12.84
N GLY A 643 3.93 5.06 -13.42
CA GLY A 643 2.88 6.01 -13.02
C GLY A 643 3.35 7.09 -12.03
N HIS A 644 4.49 6.90 -11.37
CA HIS A 644 5.09 7.94 -10.52
C HIS A 644 5.38 9.22 -11.32
N ASP A 645 5.25 10.40 -10.70
CA ASP A 645 5.46 11.70 -11.36
C ASP A 645 6.86 11.93 -11.95
N GLU A 646 7.91 11.45 -11.29
CA GLU A 646 9.29 11.44 -11.79
C GLU A 646 9.50 10.43 -12.94
N GLY A 647 8.48 9.63 -13.27
CA GLY A 647 8.48 8.65 -14.35
C GLY A 647 7.97 9.20 -15.70
N PRO A 648 8.14 8.42 -16.78
CA PRO A 648 7.68 8.83 -18.11
C PRO A 648 6.17 8.74 -18.30
N PHE A 649 5.46 8.00 -17.43
CA PHE A 649 4.02 7.79 -17.53
C PHE A 649 3.28 8.97 -16.88
N GLN A 650 2.53 9.73 -17.68
CA GLN A 650 1.72 10.83 -17.19
C GLN A 650 0.33 10.30 -16.85
N VAL A 651 0.06 10.04 -15.57
CA VAL A 651 -1.23 9.54 -15.10
C VAL A 651 -1.78 10.49 -14.04
N ARG A 652 -3.06 10.86 -14.16
CA ARG A 652 -3.75 11.65 -13.13
C ARG A 652 -3.98 10.79 -11.90
N SER A 653 -3.70 11.33 -10.71
CA SER A 653 -3.88 10.64 -9.43
C SER A 653 -5.34 10.37 -9.08
N GLN A 654 -6.28 11.16 -9.61
CA GLN A 654 -7.70 11.15 -9.20
C GLN A 654 -7.90 11.28 -7.69
N SER A 655 -6.95 11.94 -6.99
CA SER A 655 -6.94 12.06 -5.52
C SER A 655 -8.24 12.66 -4.98
N GLU A 656 -8.77 13.68 -5.64
CA GLU A 656 -10.00 14.36 -5.24
C GLU A 656 -11.26 13.47 -5.34
N MET A 657 -11.34 12.63 -6.37
CA MET A 657 -12.42 11.64 -6.53
C MET A 657 -12.36 10.58 -5.43
N VAL A 658 -11.18 9.99 -5.20
CA VAL A 658 -10.99 8.95 -4.17
C VAL A 658 -11.25 9.53 -2.78
N ARG A 659 -10.73 10.72 -2.48
CA ARG A 659 -10.96 11.40 -1.19
C ARG A 659 -12.43 11.66 -0.93
N ARG A 660 -13.18 12.15 -1.91
CA ARG A 660 -14.63 12.37 -1.76
C ARG A 660 -15.35 11.06 -1.44
N ARG A 661 -15.05 9.98 -2.16
CA ARG A 661 -15.64 8.66 -1.93
C ARG A 661 -15.32 8.13 -0.54
N SER A 662 -14.05 8.19 -0.13
CA SER A 662 -13.61 7.75 1.19
C SER A 662 -14.23 8.59 2.31
N ARG A 663 -14.35 9.91 2.11
CA ARG A 663 -15.01 10.83 3.05
C ARG A 663 -16.47 10.46 3.27
N THR A 664 -17.25 10.23 2.20
CA THR A 664 -18.66 9.82 2.32
C THR A 664 -18.83 8.49 3.05
N ARG A 665 -17.88 7.56 2.90
CA ARG A 665 -17.94 6.23 3.53
C ARG A 665 -17.52 6.23 4.99
N HIS A 666 -16.49 7.00 5.33
CA HIS A 666 -15.76 6.82 6.58
C HIS A 666 -15.80 8.02 7.52
N CYS A 667 -16.12 9.21 7.01
CA CYS A 667 -16.05 10.44 7.77
C CYS A 667 -17.44 10.98 8.09
N VAL A 668 -17.53 11.65 9.24
CA VAL A 668 -18.73 12.34 9.70
C VAL A 668 -18.42 13.81 9.95
N SER A 669 -19.43 14.67 9.72
CA SER A 669 -19.36 16.07 10.11
C SER A 669 -19.60 16.23 11.60
N ARG A 670 -19.13 17.35 12.15
CA ARG A 670 -19.38 17.72 13.54
C ARG A 670 -20.87 17.84 13.89
N ASP A 671 -21.70 18.18 12.91
CA ASP A 671 -23.16 18.33 13.11
C ASP A 671 -23.92 17.00 12.95
N HIS A 672 -23.22 15.88 12.76
CA HIS A 672 -23.83 14.56 12.63
C HIS A 672 -24.31 14.05 14.00
N ASP A 673 -25.45 13.35 14.06
CA ASP A 673 -26.07 12.89 15.31
C ASP A 673 -25.14 11.98 16.14
N ALA A 674 -24.26 11.22 15.47
CA ALA A 674 -23.23 10.38 16.11
C ALA A 674 -22.07 11.18 16.76
N ILE A 675 -21.96 12.49 16.55
CA ILE A 675 -20.98 13.35 17.23
C ILE A 675 -21.70 14.09 18.34
N ASP A 676 -21.46 13.69 19.59
CA ASP A 676 -22.03 14.39 20.73
C ASP A 676 -21.30 15.72 20.98
N VAL A 677 -21.84 16.78 20.39
CA VAL A 677 -21.41 18.18 20.60
C VAL A 677 -22.13 18.82 21.79
N ASP A 678 -23.32 18.34 22.13
CA ASP A 678 -24.29 19.02 23.00
C ASP A 678 -24.00 18.84 24.49
N SER A 679 -23.45 17.69 24.91
CA SER A 679 -22.97 17.47 26.29
C SER A 679 -21.84 18.44 26.68
N ALA A 680 -21.17 19.05 25.69
CA ALA A 680 -20.15 20.08 25.91
C ALA A 680 -20.70 21.51 25.99
N THR A 681 -21.99 21.76 25.66
CA THR A 681 -22.56 23.11 25.57
C THR A 681 -23.96 23.33 26.16
N ASP A 682 -24.80 22.32 26.43
CA ASP A 682 -26.20 22.59 26.76
C ASP A 682 -26.58 22.46 28.25
N ARG A 683 -26.85 23.63 28.88
CA ARG A 683 -27.61 23.77 30.14
C ARG A 683 -29.06 24.21 29.89
N SER A 684 -29.62 23.96 28.72
CA SER A 684 -30.85 24.64 28.30
C SER A 684 -31.66 23.93 27.20
N ARG A 685 -32.13 22.71 27.44
CA ARG A 685 -33.46 22.33 26.91
C ARG A 685 -34.16 21.20 27.68
N ALA A 686 -35.34 21.53 28.20
CA ALA A 686 -36.36 20.55 28.57
C ALA A 686 -37.11 20.10 27.29
N PRO A 687 -37.61 18.86 27.22
CA PRO A 687 -38.30 18.35 26.04
C PRO A 687 -39.71 18.94 25.94
N SER A 688 -40.17 19.18 24.71
CA SER A 688 -41.58 19.47 24.40
C SER A 688 -42.14 18.41 23.43
N PRO A 689 -43.33 17.85 23.69
CA PRO A 689 -43.90 16.75 22.91
C PRO A 689 -44.88 17.18 21.80
N GLU A 690 -45.16 16.21 20.91
CA GLU A 690 -46.29 16.09 19.95
C GLU A 690 -46.17 16.96 18.66
N GLU A 691 -46.57 16.48 17.46
CA GLU A 691 -47.87 15.91 17.09
C GLU A 691 -47.83 14.92 15.89
N GLN A 692 -48.74 13.94 15.92
CA GLN A 692 -49.25 13.14 14.80
C GLN A 692 -50.55 13.76 14.22
N GLU A 693 -50.85 13.46 12.95
CA GLU A 693 -52.15 13.01 12.34
C GLU A 693 -52.37 13.58 10.90
N VAL A 694 -52.37 12.78 9.81
CA VAL A 694 -53.41 11.95 9.09
C VAL A 694 -54.38 12.69 8.13
N LYS A 695 -54.59 12.06 6.93
CA LYS A 695 -55.81 11.92 6.05
C LYS A 695 -55.85 12.67 4.73
N ASP A 696 -56.49 12.23 3.64
CA ASP A 696 -57.04 10.95 3.09
C ASP A 696 -57.51 11.29 1.63
N GLU A 697 -57.49 10.28 0.74
CA GLU A 697 -58.36 9.97 -0.44
C GLU A 697 -58.67 10.98 -1.57
N ASP A 698 -58.57 10.51 -2.83
CA ASP A 698 -59.70 10.41 -3.80
C ASP A 698 -59.30 9.66 -5.10
N GLU A 699 -60.12 8.66 -5.49
CA GLU A 699 -60.24 8.07 -6.84
C GLU A 699 -61.18 8.95 -7.69
N ASP A 700 -60.95 9.09 -9.00
CA ASP A 700 -62.04 9.27 -10.00
C ASP A 700 -61.59 9.00 -11.45
N ASP A 701 -62.50 8.39 -12.21
CA ASP A 701 -62.43 7.93 -13.61
C ASP A 701 -62.12 9.01 -14.68
N ILE A 702 -61.34 8.67 -15.72
CA ILE A 702 -61.23 9.48 -16.96
C ILE A 702 -62.22 8.94 -18.02
N GLU A 703 -63.50 9.32 -17.92
CA GLU A 703 -64.40 9.39 -19.09
C GLU A 703 -64.46 10.83 -19.62
N GLY A 704 -63.70 11.13 -20.68
CA GLY A 704 -63.75 12.47 -21.30
C GLY A 704 -63.15 12.64 -22.69
N GLU A 705 -62.12 11.87 -23.09
CA GLU A 705 -61.35 12.17 -24.32
C GLU A 705 -61.49 11.16 -25.47
N GLY A 706 -62.35 10.15 -25.34
CA GLY A 706 -62.58 9.17 -26.43
C GLY A 706 -61.36 8.28 -26.74
N LEU A 707 -60.48 8.08 -25.75
CA LEU A 707 -59.41 7.09 -25.78
C LEU A 707 -59.95 5.76 -25.24
N SER A 708 -59.78 4.68 -25.99
CA SER A 708 -60.11 3.34 -25.48
C SER A 708 -58.96 2.77 -24.66
N HIS A 709 -59.20 1.72 -23.87
CA HIS A 709 -58.16 1.02 -23.11
C HIS A 709 -56.95 0.62 -23.97
N LYS A 710 -57.17 0.25 -25.24
CA LYS A 710 -56.09 -0.05 -26.19
C LYS A 710 -55.21 1.16 -26.54
N HIS A 711 -55.76 2.37 -26.53
CA HIS A 711 -55.00 3.59 -26.80
C HIS A 711 -54.10 3.94 -25.61
N LEU A 712 -54.62 3.81 -24.38
CA LEU A 712 -53.83 4.04 -23.16
C LEU A 712 -52.72 3.00 -23.03
N SER A 713 -53.03 1.72 -23.23
CA SER A 713 -52.01 0.65 -23.19
C SER A 713 -50.95 0.80 -24.29
N TYR A 714 -51.31 1.25 -25.51
CA TYR A 714 -50.30 1.53 -26.54
C TYR A 714 -49.43 2.73 -26.17
N LEU A 715 -50.01 3.79 -25.59
CA LEU A 715 -49.24 4.95 -25.13
C LEU A 715 -48.23 4.55 -24.04
N GLU A 716 -48.66 3.81 -23.02
CA GLU A 716 -47.80 3.28 -21.96
C GLU A 716 -46.65 2.43 -22.53
N LEU A 717 -46.95 1.52 -23.47
CA LEU A 717 -45.93 0.69 -24.13
C LEU A 717 -44.92 1.53 -24.95
N VAL A 718 -45.33 2.65 -25.53
CA VAL A 718 -44.41 3.57 -26.23
C VAL A 718 -43.51 4.32 -25.24
N PHE A 719 -44.02 4.68 -24.06
CA PHE A 719 -43.21 5.24 -22.98
C PHE A 719 -42.21 4.21 -22.46
N ASP A 720 -42.67 3.02 -22.08
CA ASP A 720 -41.82 1.93 -21.59
C ASP A 720 -40.75 1.55 -22.61
N ALA A 721 -41.08 1.50 -23.91
CA ALA A 721 -40.09 1.22 -24.96
C ALA A 721 -38.94 2.24 -25.03
N LEU A 722 -39.14 3.47 -24.55
CA LEU A 722 -38.16 4.56 -24.54
C LEU A 722 -37.58 4.85 -23.13
N THR A 723 -38.10 4.21 -22.09
CA THR A 723 -37.61 4.27 -20.70
C THR A 723 -37.17 2.88 -20.24
N ASP A 724 -38.08 2.12 -19.63
CA ASP A 724 -37.80 0.94 -18.82
C ASP A 724 -37.63 -0.34 -19.65
N GLY A 725 -37.86 -0.25 -20.95
CA GLY A 725 -37.95 -1.38 -21.86
C GLY A 725 -39.33 -2.04 -21.87
N VAL A 726 -39.55 -2.88 -22.89
CA VAL A 726 -40.76 -3.69 -23.00
C VAL A 726 -40.36 -5.14 -23.22
N ASP A 727 -40.87 -6.05 -22.40
CA ASP A 727 -40.57 -7.48 -22.50
C ASP A 727 -40.81 -8.02 -23.91
N GLY A 728 -39.76 -8.60 -24.50
CA GLY A 728 -39.78 -9.19 -25.84
C GLY A 728 -39.78 -8.18 -27.01
N TYR A 729 -39.62 -6.88 -26.73
CA TYR A 729 -39.47 -5.82 -27.73
C TYR A 729 -38.14 -5.09 -27.55
N THR A 730 -37.39 -4.95 -28.65
CA THR A 730 -36.18 -4.12 -28.71
C THR A 730 -36.40 -2.98 -29.69
N LEU A 731 -35.77 -1.83 -29.44
CA LEU A 731 -35.85 -0.67 -30.33
C LEU A 731 -35.21 -0.91 -31.71
N GLY A 732 -34.62 -2.09 -31.98
CA GLY A 732 -34.27 -2.53 -33.33
C GLY A 732 -35.48 -2.75 -34.26
N LYS A 733 -36.65 -3.03 -33.67
CA LYS A 733 -37.91 -3.25 -34.38
C LYS A 733 -38.75 -1.99 -34.40
N SER A 734 -39.52 -1.79 -35.49
CA SER A 734 -40.47 -0.68 -35.57
C SER A 734 -41.48 -0.75 -34.42
N MET A 735 -41.84 0.41 -33.85
CA MET A 735 -42.90 0.49 -32.81
C MET A 735 -44.26 0.02 -33.33
N LYS A 736 -44.46 -0.11 -34.64
CA LYS A 736 -45.62 -0.82 -35.22
C LYS A 736 -45.68 -2.31 -34.89
N SER A 737 -44.62 -2.89 -34.32
CA SER A 737 -44.59 -4.27 -33.81
C SER A 737 -45.01 -4.40 -32.33
N LEU A 738 -45.14 -3.28 -31.61
CA LEU A 738 -45.66 -3.29 -30.24
C LEU A 738 -47.13 -3.76 -30.23
N PRO A 739 -47.58 -4.45 -29.16
CA PRO A 739 -48.99 -4.76 -28.95
C PRO A 739 -49.86 -3.50 -29.06
N PHE A 740 -51.04 -3.62 -29.66
CA PHE A 740 -52.01 -2.52 -29.86
C PHE A 740 -51.61 -1.43 -30.87
N SER A 741 -50.62 -1.69 -31.74
CA SER A 741 -50.16 -0.74 -32.76
C SER A 741 -51.21 -0.30 -33.79
N GLU A 742 -52.37 -0.96 -33.84
CA GLU A 742 -53.53 -0.46 -34.59
C GLU A 742 -54.05 0.89 -34.07
N ALA A 743 -53.77 1.23 -32.81
CA ALA A 743 -54.16 2.50 -32.19
C ALA A 743 -53.23 3.67 -32.56
N SER A 744 -52.06 3.39 -33.11
CA SER A 744 -51.00 4.39 -33.26
C SER A 744 -51.34 5.50 -34.28
N ASP A 745 -52.06 5.18 -35.35
CA ASP A 745 -52.46 6.16 -36.36
C ASP A 745 -53.57 7.11 -35.83
N ASP A 746 -54.42 6.62 -34.92
CA ASP A 746 -55.44 7.45 -34.24
C ASP A 746 -54.81 8.34 -33.16
N LEU A 747 -53.84 7.82 -32.41
CA LEU A 747 -53.05 8.60 -31.44
C LEU A 747 -52.21 9.70 -32.10
N GLU A 748 -51.64 9.42 -33.27
CA GLU A 748 -50.95 10.41 -34.11
C GLU A 748 -51.94 11.50 -34.58
N ALA A 749 -53.08 11.11 -35.14
CA ALA A 749 -54.10 12.05 -35.61
C ALA A 749 -54.70 12.92 -34.49
N LYS A 750 -54.80 12.38 -33.27
CA LYS A 750 -55.27 13.08 -32.06
C LYS A 750 -54.18 13.91 -31.36
N GLY A 751 -52.95 13.89 -31.88
CA GLY A 751 -51.82 14.70 -31.40
C GLY A 751 -51.14 14.19 -30.13
N TYR A 752 -51.31 12.91 -29.76
CA TYR A 752 -50.60 12.29 -28.63
C TYR A 752 -49.23 11.75 -29.03
N LEU A 753 -49.05 11.37 -30.30
CA LEU A 753 -47.78 10.86 -30.82
C LEU A 753 -47.34 11.67 -32.05
N GLU A 754 -46.04 11.94 -32.14
CA GLU A 754 -45.38 12.44 -33.35
C GLU A 754 -44.62 11.31 -34.03
N LYS A 755 -44.79 11.19 -35.34
CA LYS A 755 -44.21 10.08 -36.11
C LYS A 755 -42.86 10.46 -36.72
N GLU A 756 -41.85 9.66 -36.43
CA GLU A 756 -40.51 9.81 -36.99
C GLU A 756 -40.06 8.53 -37.72
N TYR A 757 -39.13 8.69 -38.64
CA TYR A 757 -38.54 7.61 -39.41
C TYR A 757 -37.05 7.54 -39.15
N LEU A 758 -36.57 6.37 -38.73
CA LEU A 758 -35.15 6.11 -38.48
C LEU A 758 -34.65 4.96 -39.37
N GLY A 759 -33.41 5.07 -39.83
CA GLY A 759 -32.72 4.08 -40.67
C GLY A 759 -33.52 3.64 -41.91
N ASN A 760 -33.86 2.35 -42.02
CA ASN A 760 -34.56 1.72 -43.15
C ASN A 760 -36.06 2.10 -43.27
N ARG A 761 -36.45 3.33 -42.87
CA ARG A 761 -37.83 3.84 -42.82
C ARG A 761 -38.75 3.09 -41.85
N GLN A 762 -38.20 2.52 -40.78
CA GLN A 762 -39.02 2.00 -39.69
C GLN A 762 -39.67 3.15 -38.94
N VAL A 763 -40.90 2.90 -38.45
CA VAL A 763 -41.72 3.91 -37.77
C VAL A 763 -41.43 3.87 -36.28
N TYR A 764 -41.09 5.03 -35.72
CA TYR A 764 -40.98 5.30 -34.30
C TYR A 764 -41.91 6.46 -33.93
N TYR A 765 -42.35 6.49 -32.68
CA TYR A 765 -43.29 7.48 -32.18
C TYR A 765 -42.67 8.21 -30.99
N ARG A 766 -42.71 9.54 -31.04
CA ARG A 766 -42.36 10.42 -29.92
C ARG A 766 -43.64 10.82 -29.18
N PRO A 767 -43.79 10.52 -27.89
CA PRO A 767 -44.90 11.03 -27.09
C PRO A 767 -44.87 12.56 -27.01
N THR A 768 -46.03 13.20 -27.15
CA THR A 768 -46.16 14.66 -26.96
C THR A 768 -46.46 14.99 -25.50
N LYS A 769 -46.32 16.27 -25.09
CA LYS A 769 -46.74 16.73 -23.76
C LYS A 769 -48.20 16.41 -23.41
N LYS A 770 -49.03 16.25 -24.45
CA LYS A 770 -50.42 15.83 -24.31
C LYS A 770 -50.51 14.37 -23.88
N ALA A 771 -49.64 13.50 -24.38
CA ALA A 771 -49.54 12.11 -23.93
C ALA A 771 -49.00 12.00 -22.50
N GLU A 772 -47.96 12.77 -22.15
CA GLU A 772 -47.40 12.78 -20.78
C GLU A 772 -48.47 13.06 -19.73
N ALA A 773 -49.26 14.11 -19.93
CA ALA A 773 -50.35 14.50 -19.03
C ALA A 773 -51.51 13.49 -18.98
N THR A 774 -51.61 12.57 -19.94
CA THR A 774 -52.73 11.63 -20.05
C THR A 774 -52.44 10.29 -19.39
N VAL A 775 -51.20 9.82 -19.43
CA VAL A 775 -50.78 8.55 -18.81
C VAL A 775 -49.97 8.74 -17.52
N ASP A 776 -49.86 9.98 -17.03
CA ASP A 776 -49.06 10.36 -15.85
C ASP A 776 -47.63 9.81 -15.88
N ARG A 777 -47.00 9.87 -17.07
CA ARG A 777 -45.61 9.48 -17.29
C ARG A 777 -44.85 10.64 -17.91
N THR A 778 -43.60 10.82 -17.48
CA THR A 778 -42.75 11.89 -17.99
C THR A 778 -41.71 11.31 -18.93
N PHE A 779 -41.44 12.00 -20.04
CA PHE A 779 -40.35 11.66 -20.96
C PHE A 779 -38.95 12.01 -20.40
N SER A 780 -38.89 12.65 -19.22
CA SER A 780 -37.68 13.04 -18.51
C SER A 780 -37.35 11.98 -17.46
N PRO A 781 -36.10 11.49 -17.36
CA PRO A 781 -35.72 10.50 -16.36
C PRO A 781 -35.85 11.08 -14.94
N THR A 782 -36.19 10.21 -13.99
CA THR A 782 -36.43 10.54 -12.57
C THR A 782 -35.21 11.21 -11.92
N ASP A 783 -34.01 10.86 -12.38
CA ASP A 783 -32.72 11.29 -11.80
C ASP A 783 -32.02 12.42 -12.58
N GLY A 784 -32.67 13.01 -13.58
CA GLY A 784 -32.21 14.24 -14.24
C GLY A 784 -31.18 14.04 -15.37
N GLY A 785 -31.64 14.16 -16.61
CA GLY A 785 -30.83 14.41 -17.82
C GLY A 785 -31.13 15.80 -18.40
N GLU A 786 -30.63 16.14 -19.59
CA GLU A 786 -30.80 17.47 -20.23
C GLU A 786 -32.28 17.85 -20.47
N LYS A 787 -32.93 18.41 -19.43
CA LYS A 787 -34.19 19.17 -19.44
C LYS A 787 -35.26 18.71 -20.45
N GLY A 788 -35.53 17.40 -20.54
CA GLY A 788 -36.67 16.82 -21.28
C GLY A 788 -36.78 17.22 -22.76
N ASN A 789 -35.71 17.73 -23.37
CA ASN A 789 -35.70 18.26 -24.74
C ASN A 789 -34.78 17.47 -25.69
N GLU A 790 -34.32 16.30 -25.26
CA GLU A 790 -33.48 15.40 -26.07
C GLU A 790 -34.18 14.98 -27.38
N SER A 791 -33.36 14.73 -28.40
CA SER A 791 -33.85 14.22 -29.69
C SER A 791 -34.26 12.75 -29.57
N LEU A 792 -35.25 12.31 -30.35
CA LEU A 792 -35.67 10.90 -30.36
C LEU A 792 -34.51 9.98 -30.77
N THR A 793 -33.68 10.43 -31.72
CA THR A 793 -32.48 9.72 -32.17
C THR A 793 -31.47 9.49 -31.04
N HIS A 794 -31.21 10.51 -30.21
CA HIS A 794 -30.31 10.39 -29.07
C HIS A 794 -30.84 9.35 -28.08
N ARG A 795 -32.11 9.47 -27.67
CA ARG A 795 -32.75 8.52 -26.75
C ARG A 795 -32.71 7.07 -27.23
N ILE A 796 -32.94 6.85 -28.53
CA ILE A 796 -32.84 5.53 -29.14
C ILE A 796 -31.39 5.02 -29.11
N GLY A 797 -30.41 5.89 -29.33
CA GLY A 797 -28.99 5.54 -29.19
C GLY A 797 -28.63 5.11 -27.77
N VAL A 798 -29.09 5.85 -26.75
CA VAL A 798 -28.89 5.51 -25.32
C VAL A 798 -29.43 4.11 -25.04
N ARG A 799 -30.70 3.88 -25.37
CA ARG A 799 -31.36 2.60 -25.07
C ARG A 799 -30.80 1.41 -25.86
N LEU A 800 -30.35 1.61 -27.09
CA LEU A 800 -29.66 0.57 -27.86
C LEU A 800 -28.30 0.23 -27.25
N ALA A 801 -27.53 1.22 -26.81
CA ALA A 801 -26.26 1.00 -26.12
C ALA A 801 -26.48 0.28 -24.78
N THR A 802 -27.52 0.64 -24.02
CA THR A 802 -27.92 -0.08 -22.80
C THR A 802 -28.19 -1.55 -23.08
N THR A 803 -29.05 -1.84 -24.06
CA THR A 803 -29.43 -3.23 -24.40
C THR A 803 -28.22 -4.02 -24.88
N TYR A 804 -27.31 -3.40 -25.64
CA TYR A 804 -26.10 -4.02 -26.15
C TYR A 804 -25.17 -4.48 -25.01
N TYR A 805 -24.94 -3.63 -24.00
CA TYR A 805 -24.10 -4.00 -22.86
C TYR A 805 -24.80 -4.95 -21.88
N GLU A 806 -26.11 -4.84 -21.68
CA GLU A 806 -26.89 -5.83 -20.92
C GLU A 806 -26.78 -7.23 -21.55
N GLN A 807 -26.86 -7.35 -22.88
CA GLN A 807 -26.70 -8.63 -23.59
C GLN A 807 -25.29 -9.23 -23.48
N GLN A 808 -24.30 -8.40 -23.19
CA GLN A 808 -22.94 -8.84 -22.91
C GLN A 808 -22.72 -9.20 -21.43
N GLY A 809 -23.74 -9.07 -20.58
CA GLY A 809 -23.66 -9.44 -19.17
C GLY A 809 -23.15 -8.31 -18.26
N TYR A 810 -23.11 -7.05 -18.71
CA TYR A 810 -22.84 -5.93 -17.80
C TYR A 810 -24.08 -5.56 -16.99
N ASP A 811 -23.88 -4.95 -15.81
CA ASP A 811 -24.92 -4.25 -15.06
C ASP A 811 -24.98 -2.79 -15.53
N VAL A 812 -26.12 -2.35 -16.06
CA VAL A 812 -26.18 -1.12 -16.88
C VAL A 812 -27.22 -0.15 -16.35
N HIS A 813 -26.80 1.11 -16.19
CA HIS A 813 -27.66 2.22 -15.80
C HIS A 813 -27.67 3.32 -16.89
N MET A 814 -28.83 3.90 -17.17
CA MET A 814 -28.97 5.05 -18.08
C MET A 814 -28.99 6.35 -17.28
N TYR A 815 -28.43 7.43 -17.84
CA TYR A 815 -28.44 8.76 -17.22
C TYR A 815 -27.95 8.71 -15.76
N HIS A 816 -26.85 7.99 -15.56
CA HIS A 816 -26.37 7.66 -14.23
C HIS A 816 -25.16 8.53 -13.87
N SER A 817 -25.14 8.97 -12.61
CA SER A 817 -24.00 9.59 -11.96
C SER A 817 -23.43 8.56 -10.99
N PRO A 818 -22.32 7.89 -11.34
CA PRO A 818 -21.67 6.93 -10.44
C PRO A 818 -21.32 7.59 -9.12
N ASP A 819 -21.39 6.84 -8.03
CA ASP A 819 -21.14 7.36 -6.68
C ASP A 819 -19.81 8.13 -6.60
N GLY A 820 -19.89 9.44 -6.33
CA GLY A 820 -18.74 10.33 -6.19
C GLY A 820 -18.31 11.09 -7.46
N ASP A 821 -18.95 10.82 -8.60
CA ASP A 821 -18.83 11.59 -9.84
C ASP A 821 -19.96 12.64 -9.93
N SER A 822 -19.63 13.87 -10.31
CA SER A 822 -20.63 14.94 -10.51
C SER A 822 -21.21 14.96 -11.93
N ASN A 823 -20.64 14.14 -12.82
CA ASN A 823 -21.03 14.06 -14.22
C ASN A 823 -22.08 12.96 -14.42
N VAL A 824 -23.12 13.30 -15.17
CA VAL A 824 -24.12 12.34 -15.64
C VAL A 824 -23.69 11.82 -17.00
N TYR A 825 -23.64 10.49 -17.11
CA TYR A 825 -23.32 9.78 -18.36
C TYR A 825 -24.59 9.20 -18.99
N ASP A 826 -24.63 9.16 -20.32
CA ASP A 826 -25.80 8.64 -21.02
C ASP A 826 -26.04 7.14 -20.71
N VAL A 827 -24.98 6.34 -20.75
CA VAL A 827 -25.00 4.94 -20.29
C VAL A 827 -23.75 4.63 -19.47
N TYR A 828 -23.95 3.98 -18.33
CA TYR A 828 -22.90 3.50 -17.45
C TYR A 828 -23.03 1.99 -17.26
N ALA A 829 -22.04 1.23 -17.71
CA ALA A 829 -22.03 -0.24 -17.63
C ALA A 829 -20.90 -0.73 -16.71
N THR A 830 -21.28 -1.39 -15.62
CA THR A 830 -20.39 -2.02 -14.65
C THR A 830 -20.18 -3.50 -15.01
N PRO A 831 -18.94 -4.00 -15.05
CA PRO A 831 -18.67 -5.39 -15.40
C PRO A 831 -19.20 -6.35 -14.32
N THR A 832 -19.70 -7.50 -14.77
CA THR A 832 -20.08 -8.63 -13.89
C THR A 832 -19.22 -9.85 -14.24
N LYS A 833 -19.43 -10.97 -13.54
CA LYS A 833 -18.76 -12.25 -13.85
C LYS A 833 -19.10 -12.79 -15.25
N GLU A 834 -20.18 -12.32 -15.85
CA GLU A 834 -20.62 -12.74 -17.19
C GLU A 834 -20.11 -11.80 -18.30
N SER A 835 -19.52 -10.65 -17.93
CA SER A 835 -18.98 -9.68 -18.88
C SER A 835 -17.74 -10.19 -19.64
N PRO A 836 -17.49 -9.71 -20.87
CA PRO A 836 -16.34 -10.12 -21.67
C PRO A 836 -14.99 -9.62 -21.13
N ASP A 837 -15.02 -8.49 -20.42
CA ASP A 837 -13.87 -7.88 -19.74
C ASP A 837 -14.27 -7.29 -18.38
N ASP A 838 -13.26 -6.89 -17.61
CA ASP A 838 -13.37 -6.28 -16.28
C ASP A 838 -13.39 -4.74 -16.34
N ARG A 839 -13.60 -4.15 -17.52
CA ARG A 839 -13.54 -2.70 -17.71
C ARG A 839 -14.94 -2.11 -17.82
N ARG A 840 -15.20 -1.08 -17.01
CA ARG A 840 -16.45 -0.31 -17.08
C ARG A 840 -16.58 0.37 -18.44
N LYS A 841 -17.80 0.51 -18.96
CA LYS A 841 -18.06 1.26 -20.19
C LYS A 841 -18.84 2.53 -19.83
N VAL A 842 -18.28 3.67 -20.19
CA VAL A 842 -18.89 4.98 -19.96
C VAL A 842 -19.23 5.56 -21.31
N VAL A 843 -20.51 5.70 -21.60
CA VAL A 843 -20.99 5.92 -22.96
C VAL A 843 -21.62 7.29 -23.11
N GLU A 844 -21.29 7.99 -24.19
CA GLU A 844 -21.95 9.22 -24.64
C GLU A 844 -22.52 9.07 -26.06
N VAL A 845 -23.75 9.54 -26.26
CA VAL A 845 -24.49 9.43 -27.52
C VAL A 845 -24.53 10.77 -28.23
N GLU A 846 -23.68 10.94 -29.24
CA GLU A 846 -23.53 12.20 -29.97
C GLU A 846 -24.35 12.23 -31.27
N THR A 847 -25.33 13.13 -31.35
CA THR A 847 -26.22 13.30 -32.52
C THR A 847 -26.01 14.61 -33.29
N SER A 848 -25.25 15.55 -32.74
CA SER A 848 -24.90 16.86 -33.30
C SER A 848 -23.38 17.13 -33.28
N PRO A 849 -22.53 16.25 -33.85
CA PRO A 849 -21.07 16.32 -33.72
C PRO A 849 -20.43 17.59 -34.31
N GLU A 850 -21.17 18.40 -35.07
CA GLU A 850 -20.73 19.73 -35.50
C GLU A 850 -20.62 20.77 -34.37
N LYS A 851 -21.27 20.53 -33.22
CA LYS A 851 -21.23 21.42 -32.06
C LYS A 851 -19.98 21.17 -31.20
N ARG A 852 -18.80 21.51 -31.75
CA ARG A 852 -17.49 21.20 -31.15
C ARG A 852 -17.35 21.46 -29.66
N GLY A 853 -17.88 22.57 -29.13
CA GLY A 853 -17.77 22.88 -27.70
C GLY A 853 -18.51 21.91 -26.78
N HIS A 854 -19.59 21.27 -27.25
CA HIS A 854 -20.28 20.21 -26.49
C HIS A 854 -19.47 18.92 -26.54
N VAL A 855 -19.07 18.51 -27.76
CA VAL A 855 -18.23 17.33 -28.00
C VAL A 855 -16.92 17.36 -27.19
N GLU A 856 -16.25 18.51 -27.13
CA GLU A 856 -15.02 18.67 -26.34
C GLU A 856 -15.29 18.60 -24.83
N GLY A 857 -16.42 19.12 -24.38
CA GLY A 857 -16.85 19.01 -22.98
C GLY A 857 -17.17 17.58 -22.58
N ASP A 858 -17.90 16.84 -23.42
CA ASP A 858 -18.23 15.43 -23.19
C ASP A 858 -16.99 14.52 -23.33
N TYR A 859 -16.01 14.89 -24.16
CA TYR A 859 -14.70 14.23 -24.18
C TYR A 859 -13.94 14.41 -22.86
N ASP A 860 -13.88 15.63 -22.35
CA ASP A 860 -13.22 15.89 -21.07
C ASP A 860 -13.95 15.16 -19.93
N LYS A 861 -15.29 15.09 -19.98
CA LYS A 861 -16.15 14.30 -19.09
C LYS A 861 -15.80 12.81 -19.13
N LEU A 862 -15.74 12.22 -20.32
CA LEU A 862 -15.37 10.81 -20.51
C LEU A 862 -13.92 10.50 -20.14
N ALA A 863 -13.00 11.43 -20.39
CA ALA A 863 -11.59 11.28 -20.01
C ALA A 863 -11.38 11.37 -18.48
N GLU A 864 -12.30 12.02 -17.78
CA GLU A 864 -12.33 12.08 -16.32
C GLU A 864 -12.97 10.83 -15.70
N ALA A 865 -13.87 10.17 -16.44
CA ALA A 865 -14.57 8.96 -16.01
C ALA A 865 -13.65 7.74 -15.87
N TYR A 866 -13.99 6.83 -14.95
CA TYR A 866 -13.31 5.54 -14.81
C TYR A 866 -13.98 4.47 -15.68
N GLY A 867 -13.34 4.12 -16.81
CA GLY A 867 -13.80 3.09 -17.75
C GLY A 867 -13.33 3.37 -19.18
N ASP A 868 -13.81 2.58 -20.12
CA ASP A 868 -13.67 2.88 -21.55
C ASP A 868 -14.66 3.96 -21.95
N GLY A 869 -14.14 5.11 -22.41
CA GLY A 869 -14.95 6.17 -23.00
C GLY A 869 -15.50 5.72 -24.35
N VAL A 870 -16.77 5.35 -24.41
CA VAL A 870 -17.44 4.87 -25.60
C VAL A 870 -18.31 5.96 -26.19
N TRP A 871 -18.17 6.19 -27.49
CA TRP A 871 -18.97 7.17 -28.22
C TRP A 871 -19.93 6.49 -29.17
N VAL A 872 -21.20 6.84 -29.12
CA VAL A 872 -22.23 6.32 -30.04
C VAL A 872 -22.70 7.45 -30.95
N ALA A 873 -22.39 7.35 -32.25
CA ALA A 873 -22.85 8.33 -33.24
C ALA A 873 -24.03 7.80 -34.08
N GLU A 874 -24.81 8.70 -34.71
CA GLU A 874 -26.00 8.32 -35.49
C GLU A 874 -25.73 7.27 -36.58
N ASN A 875 -24.61 7.39 -37.30
CA ASN A 875 -24.21 6.54 -38.42
C ASN A 875 -22.73 6.76 -38.77
N GLN A 876 -22.19 6.02 -39.74
CA GLN A 876 -20.79 6.14 -40.18
C GLN A 876 -20.38 7.57 -40.59
N LYS A 877 -21.30 8.38 -41.14
CA LYS A 877 -21.01 9.78 -41.46
C LYS A 877 -20.97 10.65 -40.20
N GLY A 878 -21.79 10.34 -39.19
CA GLY A 878 -21.72 10.90 -37.84
C GLY A 878 -20.37 10.61 -37.17
N VAL A 879 -19.94 9.34 -37.17
CA VAL A 879 -18.63 8.92 -36.62
C VAL A 879 -17.48 9.72 -37.24
N ARG A 880 -17.44 9.86 -38.57
CA ARG A 880 -16.40 10.67 -39.25
C ARG A 880 -16.40 12.14 -38.85
N ARG A 881 -17.59 12.71 -38.59
CA ARG A 881 -17.71 14.09 -38.10
C ARG A 881 -17.25 14.21 -36.66
N LEU A 882 -17.60 13.24 -35.81
CA LEU A 882 -17.19 13.17 -34.42
C LEU A 882 -15.67 13.10 -34.29
N VAL A 883 -15.02 12.19 -35.02
CA VAL A 883 -13.54 12.08 -35.07
C VAL A 883 -12.90 13.40 -35.52
N LYS A 884 -13.50 14.10 -36.48
CA LYS A 884 -13.01 15.41 -36.95
C LYS A 884 -13.22 16.53 -35.93
N SER A 885 -14.21 16.43 -35.06
CA SER A 885 -14.41 17.37 -33.96
C SER A 885 -13.47 17.08 -32.80
N LEU A 886 -13.14 15.82 -32.55
CA LEU A 886 -12.20 15.38 -31.51
C LEU A 886 -10.72 15.43 -31.92
N SER A 887 -10.38 15.74 -33.17
CA SER A 887 -9.02 15.60 -33.70
C SER A 887 -7.93 16.39 -32.97
N GLU A 888 -8.28 17.42 -32.19
CA GLU A 888 -7.33 18.20 -31.40
C GLU A 888 -7.12 17.62 -29.98
N LYS A 889 -7.99 16.72 -29.53
CA LYS A 889 -8.00 16.08 -28.21
C LYS A 889 -7.52 14.63 -28.21
N LEU A 890 -7.70 13.92 -29.33
CA LEU A 890 -7.25 12.53 -29.47
C LEU A 890 -5.72 12.44 -29.44
N GLU A 891 -5.19 11.49 -28.69
CA GLU A 891 -3.76 11.20 -28.59
C GLU A 891 -3.24 10.49 -29.84
N SER A 892 -4.10 9.68 -30.45
CA SER A 892 -3.91 9.01 -31.73
C SER A 892 -4.72 9.71 -32.82
N ASN A 893 -4.19 9.78 -34.05
CA ASN A 893 -4.89 10.38 -35.19
C ASN A 893 -5.48 9.27 -36.08
N PRO A 894 -6.69 8.78 -35.81
CA PRO A 894 -7.32 7.74 -36.62
C PRO A 894 -7.63 8.26 -38.03
N PRO A 895 -7.65 7.36 -39.04
CA PRO A 895 -7.90 7.74 -40.43
C PRO A 895 -9.32 8.31 -40.60
N GLN A 896 -9.41 9.60 -40.96
CA GLN A 896 -10.68 10.34 -41.04
C GLN A 896 -11.69 9.78 -42.08
N ASP A 897 -11.21 9.03 -43.07
CA ASP A 897 -12.03 8.41 -44.13
C ASP A 897 -12.14 6.87 -43.99
N GLY A 898 -11.73 6.31 -42.85
CA GLY A 898 -11.74 4.87 -42.56
C GLY A 898 -13.13 4.24 -42.44
N SER A 899 -13.15 2.90 -42.36
CA SER A 899 -14.29 2.14 -41.84
C SER A 899 -14.34 2.23 -40.30
N LEU A 900 -15.48 1.93 -39.67
CA LEU A 900 -15.59 2.00 -38.20
C LEU A 900 -14.54 1.12 -37.51
N ALA A 901 -14.38 -0.13 -37.98
CA ALA A 901 -13.35 -1.04 -37.50
C ALA A 901 -11.93 -0.47 -37.62
N THR A 902 -11.62 0.16 -38.77
CA THR A 902 -10.30 0.79 -38.99
C THR A 902 -10.08 2.01 -38.10
N ILE A 903 -11.14 2.75 -37.76
CA ILE A 903 -11.07 3.88 -36.84
C ILE A 903 -10.81 3.35 -35.42
N ASN A 904 -11.57 2.37 -34.94
CA ASN A 904 -11.39 1.77 -33.60
C ASN A 904 -10.02 1.10 -33.43
N GLU A 905 -9.47 0.45 -34.47
CA GLU A 905 -8.11 -0.11 -34.42
C GLU A 905 -7.01 0.92 -34.13
N HIS A 906 -7.28 2.21 -34.40
CA HIS A 906 -6.35 3.31 -34.22
C HIS A 906 -6.85 4.32 -33.18
N LEU A 907 -7.90 3.98 -32.43
CA LEU A 907 -8.48 4.83 -31.41
C LEU A 907 -7.99 4.33 -30.06
N ASP A 908 -7.08 5.09 -29.46
CA ASP A 908 -6.54 4.82 -28.13
C ASP A 908 -6.32 6.18 -27.46
N SER A 909 -7.31 6.63 -26.71
CA SER A 909 -7.33 7.92 -26.03
C SER A 909 -8.28 7.84 -24.83
N ASP A 910 -7.89 8.46 -23.70
CA ASP A 910 -8.62 8.37 -22.43
C ASP A 910 -10.12 8.71 -22.54
N GLY A 911 -10.48 9.75 -23.31
CA GLY A 911 -11.87 10.18 -23.51
C GLY A 911 -12.59 9.56 -24.71
N ALA A 912 -11.93 8.67 -25.46
CA ALA A 912 -12.49 8.02 -26.64
C ALA A 912 -11.73 6.71 -26.92
N HIS A 913 -12.16 5.63 -26.28
CA HIS A 913 -11.59 4.30 -26.42
C HIS A 913 -12.29 3.49 -27.53
N GLU A 914 -13.60 3.68 -27.69
CA GLU A 914 -14.39 2.96 -28.69
C GLU A 914 -15.43 3.86 -29.35
N LEU A 915 -15.62 3.71 -30.66
CA LEU A 915 -16.71 4.32 -31.41
C LEU A 915 -17.68 3.26 -31.91
N LEU A 916 -18.96 3.47 -31.62
CA LEU A 916 -20.08 2.68 -32.12
C LEU A 916 -20.99 3.57 -32.97
N SER A 917 -21.89 2.95 -33.71
CA SER A 917 -22.96 3.69 -34.38
C SER A 917 -24.32 3.12 -34.04
N ILE A 918 -25.32 4.00 -33.94
CA ILE A 918 -26.73 3.61 -33.73
C ILE A 918 -27.17 2.62 -34.81
N THR A 919 -26.64 2.74 -36.02
CA THR A 919 -26.97 1.83 -37.12
C THR A 919 -26.41 0.42 -36.87
N ASP A 920 -25.18 0.31 -36.36
CA ASP A 920 -24.52 -0.98 -36.11
C ASP A 920 -25.10 -1.65 -34.85
N LEU A 921 -25.25 -0.88 -33.76
CA LEU A 921 -25.91 -1.35 -32.52
C LEU A 921 -27.30 -1.93 -32.79
N ARG A 922 -28.04 -1.34 -33.73
CA ARG A 922 -29.37 -1.84 -34.10
C ARG A 922 -29.33 -3.21 -34.77
N ASP A 923 -28.32 -3.47 -35.58
CA ASP A 923 -28.14 -4.76 -36.26
C ASP A 923 -27.61 -5.83 -35.28
N GLU A 924 -26.92 -5.41 -34.22
CA GLU A 924 -26.36 -6.29 -33.18
C GLU A 924 -27.38 -6.68 -32.09
N VAL A 925 -28.27 -5.76 -31.71
CA VAL A 925 -29.32 -5.95 -30.66
C VAL A 925 -30.51 -6.83 -31.14
N GLU A 926 -30.40 -7.52 -32.27
CA GLU A 926 -31.43 -8.39 -32.85
C GLU A 926 -31.11 -9.90 -32.87
N GLN A 927 -30.03 -10.36 -32.22
CA GLN A 927 -29.72 -11.81 -32.11
C GLN A 927 -30.25 -12.48 -30.85
#